data_AF-A0AAW1NJ99-F1
#
_entry.id   AF-A0AAW1NJ99-F1
#
_cell.length_a   1.000
_cell.length_b   1.000
_cell.length_c   1.000
_cell.angle_alpha   90.00
_cell.angle_beta   90.00
_cell.angle_gamma   90.00
#
_symmetry.space_group_name_H-M   'P 1'
#
loop_
_entity.id
_entity.type
_entity.pdbx_description
1 polymer ?
#
loop_
_entity_poly.entity_id
_entity_poly.type
_entity_poly.pdbx_seq_one_letter_code
_entity_poly.pdbx_strand_id
1 'polypeptide(L)'
;MKNEPTDKEKESKQVVVMNKLQILSASKVQYEGWMNLYINITNFKTGYKPIDILILVMLHSTTTNRKRPIEALIKKHVKSALLKRQQLELAFEKYFIKQLLDDYFKSILEIASSLFRNPTDQLSIEFASNIFILLFENENIISVQQQDILHTLMLLTSGWETKNIGDILKILLELSKLKRLKSHIPQLMGLLERVDTFELKDAKQVFELLCYLTCNNPDEMTSRLKDELHMLIRKQMSCVKRPLKQRGITAAVVMAKHIAATSEQQESEDDSERTLADISNLPSGAPQDSANLLELARNAAANIPELLGLYYDQLASMLMRAPNLDRTFMKWLQENVQEEFENTYTQHEVPEKINDVPVYPQFCLNEESELNENFYVNIAGLTMKSYPNTSAINLLAPLFRMFRMLCSKYQGDLEAIDAVLGSAVLLPELEDFSMYDRNQSKMVADSLFHCINWFREIASAFVKHSNKKVRKVRVKLMKRIGHLVELERLLVKCLKEQIPDHKLPPSYFYDILPSAAKGSPIKTKSVARIKQPSKKKLKKNTGEAVDSILNDSTASTSATFVATQKRKAPSAKRRVQSIPKPEFRELDTDLIILLKYPLNLSEENSDSPDITIRIAVFQYVLSDVVEKLDLVVNNKNLGMSNLGEINTANLIKDCVKFAPKVFKNFKIISEAVKKMLDKVEDVYDHADLYTNEAKTLKNSFFLCLEYFKLLFSWKGDCVQSLADEDTPSQSIKYFCRSIANRFHTTIDQCLSLQAAVSYVKILEALYQFNKENGEIKLALIGSSTHFLNKRWYNDSGDIDTGKLQHLNLDILIKHFLDGVNIKKMSEIVDILQTQIKTLETKDDYLEMMESINKTSFPVLYRNICHSTLEQLKIEITSLTNKKHLVLWKTTATIMCGLVNISKIQDNKQNYISLLQKSNAILKVFLSHGIPIMEIMLKSKPDEIVDIFKTLQITTRFLHNLCCTSKLTKDSSIMAHVPKFKETLETLVYRVKAALVANDCSGAFWMGNLKNKDLDGEEISSQPSTITDVDGSEIGDPEEEEEIWTVRKSRHNHLPSLMSMGVKSVILKRKRNYHLTIVMMIF
;
A
#
# COMPACT_ATOMS: atom_id res chain seq x y z
N MET A 1 48.30 -37.53 13.09
CA MET A 1 47.95 -36.09 13.20
C MET A 1 47.79 -35.54 11.79
N LYS A 2 46.55 -35.43 11.29
CA LYS A 2 46.28 -34.75 10.01
C LYS A 2 46.26 -33.25 10.32
N ASN A 3 47.23 -32.52 9.77
CA ASN A 3 47.30 -31.06 9.89
C ASN A 3 45.96 -30.46 9.46
N GLU A 4 45.24 -29.83 10.39
CA GLU A 4 44.13 -28.96 10.03
C GLU A 4 44.70 -27.81 9.18
N PRO A 5 44.12 -27.54 8.00
CA PRO A 5 44.62 -26.48 7.14
C PRO A 5 44.48 -25.14 7.87
N THR A 6 45.56 -24.35 7.87
CA THR A 6 45.55 -22.97 8.38
C THR A 6 44.48 -22.15 7.65
N ASP A 7 43.86 -21.17 8.31
CA ASP A 7 42.71 -20.46 7.72
C ASP A 7 43.04 -19.79 6.37
N LYS A 8 44.28 -19.34 6.17
CA LYS A 8 44.80 -18.85 4.88
C LYS A 8 44.78 -19.89 3.76
N GLU A 9 45.02 -21.17 4.06
CA GLU A 9 44.93 -22.25 3.07
C GLU A 9 43.48 -22.57 2.69
N LYS A 10 42.55 -22.45 3.65
CA LYS A 10 41.12 -22.63 3.37
C LYS A 10 40.61 -21.50 2.47
N GLU A 11 40.99 -20.26 2.76
CA GLU A 11 40.64 -19.09 1.95
C GLU A 11 41.17 -19.20 0.52
N SER A 12 42.45 -19.56 0.34
CA SER A 12 43.06 -19.74 -0.98
C SER A 12 42.37 -20.85 -1.79
N LYS A 13 42.01 -21.98 -1.16
CA LYS A 13 41.27 -23.07 -1.82
C LYS A 13 39.87 -22.61 -2.25
N GLN A 14 39.17 -21.81 -1.45
CA GLN A 14 37.86 -21.28 -1.80
C GLN A 14 37.92 -20.36 -3.02
N VAL A 15 38.89 -19.45 -3.07
CA VAL A 15 39.10 -18.54 -4.22
C VAL A 15 39.35 -19.32 -5.51
N VAL A 16 40.22 -20.34 -5.46
CA VAL A 16 40.51 -21.18 -6.63
C VAL A 16 39.27 -21.94 -7.13
N VAL A 17 38.46 -22.47 -6.22
CA VAL A 17 37.21 -23.16 -6.57
C VAL A 17 36.24 -22.19 -7.24
N MET A 18 36.05 -20.99 -6.68
CA MET A 18 35.15 -19.99 -7.23
C MET A 18 35.59 -19.48 -8.60
N ASN A 19 36.89 -19.24 -8.80
CA ASN A 19 37.41 -18.83 -10.11
C ASN A 19 37.17 -19.90 -11.18
N LYS A 20 37.34 -21.18 -10.85
CA LYS A 20 37.02 -22.28 -11.77
C LYS A 20 35.51 -22.34 -12.08
N LEU A 21 34.65 -22.16 -11.08
CA LEU A 21 33.20 -22.12 -11.27
C LEU A 21 32.76 -20.93 -12.12
N GLN A 22 33.40 -19.77 -11.95
CA GLN A 22 33.10 -18.57 -12.72
C GLN A 22 33.42 -18.78 -14.22
N ILE A 23 34.58 -19.36 -14.53
CA ILE A 23 34.95 -19.72 -15.91
C ILE A 23 33.94 -20.69 -16.53
N LEU A 24 33.54 -21.70 -15.76
CA LEU A 24 32.55 -22.70 -16.18
C LEU A 24 31.17 -22.05 -16.48
N SER A 25 30.74 -21.14 -15.61
CA SER A 25 29.45 -20.45 -15.74
C SER A 25 29.36 -19.45 -16.92
N ALA A 26 30.48 -19.11 -17.57
CA ALA A 26 30.45 -18.36 -18.82
C ALA A 26 29.73 -19.13 -19.94
N SER A 27 29.78 -20.46 -19.91
CA SER A 27 29.04 -21.33 -20.83
C SER A 27 27.53 -21.14 -20.68
N LYS A 28 26.85 -20.93 -21.82
CA LYS A 28 25.39 -20.72 -21.87
C LYS A 28 24.62 -21.89 -21.24
N VAL A 29 25.05 -23.13 -21.50
CA VAL A 29 24.38 -24.35 -21.02
C VAL A 29 24.39 -24.45 -19.51
N GLN A 30 25.54 -24.16 -18.89
CA GLN A 30 25.67 -24.22 -17.44
C GLN A 30 24.91 -23.09 -16.77
N TYR A 31 25.00 -21.88 -17.31
CA TYR A 31 24.20 -20.74 -16.85
C TYR A 31 22.70 -21.06 -16.85
N GLU A 32 22.16 -21.59 -17.96
CA GLU A 32 20.75 -21.98 -18.06
C GLU A 32 20.40 -23.10 -17.07
N GLY A 33 21.31 -24.05 -16.83
CA GLY A 33 21.16 -25.09 -15.81
C GLY A 33 21.03 -24.51 -14.39
N TRP A 34 21.94 -23.62 -13.99
CA TRP A 34 21.89 -22.94 -12.69
C TRP A 34 20.64 -22.06 -12.54
N MET A 35 20.28 -21.30 -13.59
CA MET A 35 19.07 -20.48 -13.58
C MET A 35 17.81 -21.34 -13.42
N ASN A 36 17.70 -22.45 -14.14
CA ASN A 36 16.56 -23.37 -14.00
C ASN A 36 16.49 -24.03 -12.62
N LEU A 37 17.63 -24.31 -12.00
CA LEU A 37 17.70 -24.83 -10.63
C LEU A 37 17.15 -23.81 -9.63
N TYR A 38 17.59 -22.54 -9.72
CA TYR A 38 17.12 -21.49 -8.81
C TYR A 38 15.66 -21.08 -9.08
N ILE A 39 15.21 -21.06 -10.34
CA ILE A 39 13.80 -20.82 -10.68
C ILE A 39 12.88 -21.86 -10.01
N ASN A 40 13.31 -23.11 -9.93
CA ASN A 40 12.55 -24.22 -9.36
C ASN A 40 12.92 -24.54 -7.90
N ILE A 41 13.63 -23.64 -7.21
CA ILE A 41 14.13 -23.92 -5.86
C ILE A 41 13.02 -24.21 -4.83
N THR A 42 11.80 -23.73 -5.10
CA THR A 42 10.59 -23.99 -4.30
C THR A 42 10.19 -25.45 -4.21
N ASN A 43 10.66 -26.29 -5.15
CA ASN A 43 10.35 -27.71 -5.17
C ASN A 43 11.29 -28.53 -4.26
N PHE A 44 12.37 -27.92 -3.74
CA PHE A 44 13.34 -28.60 -2.87
C PHE A 44 13.07 -28.32 -1.39
N LYS A 45 13.04 -29.37 -0.57
CA LYS A 45 12.81 -29.28 0.89
C LYS A 45 13.88 -28.48 1.64
N THR A 46 15.08 -28.32 1.08
CA THR A 46 16.24 -27.73 1.75
C THR A 46 16.34 -26.21 1.65
N GLY A 47 15.49 -25.56 0.82
CA GLY A 47 15.53 -24.10 0.63
C GLY A 47 16.88 -23.57 0.14
N TYR A 48 17.10 -22.26 0.32
CA TYR A 48 18.37 -21.59 0.03
C TYR A 48 19.41 -21.89 1.11
N LYS A 49 20.64 -22.22 0.68
CA LYS A 49 21.85 -22.26 1.51
C LYS A 49 22.64 -20.96 1.35
N PRO A 50 23.52 -20.58 2.30
CA PRO A 50 24.28 -19.34 2.20
C PRO A 50 25.19 -19.26 0.96
N ILE A 51 25.72 -20.41 0.50
CA ILE A 51 26.56 -20.49 -0.70
C ILE A 51 25.79 -20.14 -1.99
N ASP A 52 24.48 -20.32 -2.01
CA ASP A 52 23.66 -20.03 -3.19
C ASP A 52 23.65 -18.53 -3.50
N ILE A 53 23.77 -17.68 -2.46
CA ILE A 53 23.89 -16.23 -2.61
C ILE A 53 25.21 -15.88 -3.31
N LEU A 54 26.31 -16.50 -2.93
CA LEU A 54 27.61 -16.31 -3.58
C LEU A 54 27.54 -16.73 -5.06
N ILE A 55 26.89 -17.85 -5.36
CA ILE A 55 26.73 -18.34 -6.74
C ILE A 55 25.87 -17.37 -7.56
N LEU A 56 24.78 -16.83 -7.01
CA LEU A 56 23.96 -15.83 -7.70
C LEU A 56 24.74 -14.53 -8.00
N VAL A 57 25.57 -14.08 -7.06
CA VAL A 57 26.45 -12.92 -7.24
C VAL A 57 27.53 -13.20 -8.30
N MET A 58 28.11 -14.40 -8.30
CA MET A 58 29.06 -14.85 -9.32
C MET A 58 28.39 -14.91 -10.71
N LEU A 59 27.18 -15.45 -10.82
CA LEU A 59 26.45 -15.49 -12.09
C LEU A 59 26.19 -14.07 -12.61
N HIS A 60 25.91 -13.12 -11.71
CA HIS A 60 25.72 -11.72 -12.06
C HIS A 60 27.01 -11.05 -12.57
N SER A 61 28.18 -11.43 -12.05
CA SER A 61 29.47 -10.85 -12.46
C SER A 61 29.95 -11.33 -13.83
N THR A 62 29.52 -12.50 -14.29
CA THR A 62 30.04 -13.14 -15.52
C THR A 62 29.66 -12.47 -16.85
N THR A 63 28.47 -11.87 -17.01
CA THR A 63 28.08 -11.24 -18.28
C THR A 63 27.03 -10.15 -18.11
N THR A 64 27.26 -8.97 -18.70
CA THR A 64 26.37 -7.78 -18.62
C THR A 64 24.94 -8.04 -19.12
N ASN A 65 24.76 -8.81 -20.19
CA ASN A 65 23.44 -9.14 -20.74
C ASN A 65 22.61 -10.08 -19.85
N ARG A 66 23.22 -10.73 -18.86
CA ARG A 66 22.59 -11.73 -17.99
C ARG A 66 22.22 -11.19 -16.60
N LYS A 67 22.49 -9.92 -16.32
CA LYS A 67 22.24 -9.28 -15.02
C LYS A 67 20.75 -9.13 -14.68
N ARG A 68 19.95 -8.55 -15.59
CA ARG A 68 18.52 -8.28 -15.37
C ARG A 68 17.69 -9.53 -15.01
N PRO A 69 17.86 -10.69 -15.67
CA PRO A 69 17.15 -11.92 -15.27
C PRO A 69 17.49 -12.38 -13.85
N ILE A 70 18.75 -12.24 -13.42
CA ILE A 70 19.20 -12.63 -12.08
C ILE A 70 18.63 -11.66 -11.04
N GLU A 71 18.67 -10.35 -11.31
CA GLU A 71 18.05 -9.34 -10.45
C GLU A 71 16.53 -9.60 -10.27
N ALA A 72 15.83 -9.92 -11.38
CA ALA A 72 14.41 -10.26 -11.34
C ALA A 72 14.14 -11.55 -10.55
N LEU A 73 15.03 -12.54 -10.65
CA LEU A 73 14.97 -13.79 -9.91
C LEU A 73 15.13 -13.53 -8.41
N ILE A 74 16.21 -12.85 -8.00
CA ILE A 74 16.46 -12.48 -6.59
C ILE A 74 15.26 -11.72 -6.04
N LYS A 75 14.76 -10.72 -6.78
CA LYS A 75 13.57 -9.95 -6.38
C LYS A 75 12.33 -10.84 -6.18
N LYS A 76 12.11 -11.83 -7.05
CA LYS A 76 11.00 -12.79 -6.91
C LYS A 76 11.16 -13.69 -5.68
N HIS A 77 12.37 -14.16 -5.40
CA HIS A 77 12.63 -15.05 -4.25
C HIS A 77 12.64 -14.32 -2.90
N VAL A 78 13.05 -13.05 -2.88
CA VAL A 78 12.90 -12.19 -1.69
C VAL A 78 11.42 -11.90 -1.42
N LYS A 79 10.63 -11.55 -2.45
CA LYS A 79 9.17 -11.32 -2.32
C LYS A 79 8.39 -12.54 -1.82
N SER A 80 8.86 -13.74 -2.16
CA SER A 80 8.24 -15.00 -1.69
C SER A 80 8.79 -15.48 -0.34
N ALA A 81 9.60 -14.65 0.35
CA ALA A 81 10.22 -14.94 1.63
C ALA A 81 11.10 -16.23 1.65
N LEU A 82 11.61 -16.63 0.49
CA LEU A 82 12.50 -17.79 0.35
C LEU A 82 13.95 -17.44 0.71
N LEU A 83 14.39 -16.23 0.35
CA LEU A 83 15.68 -15.67 0.74
C LEU A 83 15.51 -14.84 2.03
N LYS A 84 15.99 -15.38 3.15
CA LYS A 84 15.89 -14.75 4.48
C LYS A 84 17.16 -13.98 4.84
N ARG A 85 17.01 -12.96 5.71
CA ARG A 85 18.12 -12.16 6.29
C ARG A 85 19.23 -13.03 6.90
N GLN A 86 18.87 -14.05 7.68
CA GLN A 86 19.83 -14.95 8.31
C GLN A 86 20.76 -15.66 7.32
N GLN A 87 20.25 -16.02 6.13
CA GLN A 87 21.08 -16.68 5.10
C GLN A 87 22.09 -15.71 4.48
N LEU A 88 21.71 -14.43 4.38
CA LEU A 88 22.59 -13.36 3.90
C LEU A 88 23.71 -13.07 4.90
N GLU A 89 23.38 -12.93 6.18
CA GLU A 89 24.37 -12.70 7.26
C GLU A 89 25.40 -13.83 7.30
N LEU A 90 24.94 -15.10 7.30
CA LEU A 90 25.81 -16.26 7.25
C LEU A 90 26.64 -16.35 5.96
N ALA A 91 26.16 -15.81 4.84
CA ALA A 91 26.91 -15.77 3.60
C ALA A 91 28.08 -14.78 3.68
N PHE A 92 27.82 -13.57 4.20
CA PHE A 92 28.83 -12.54 4.44
C PHE A 92 29.89 -12.98 5.44
N GLU A 93 29.50 -13.69 6.50
CA GLU A 93 30.42 -14.19 7.52
C GLU A 93 31.32 -15.32 7.01
N LYS A 94 30.78 -16.28 6.24
CA LYS A 94 31.49 -17.54 5.92
C LYS A 94 32.16 -17.60 4.55
N TYR A 95 31.69 -16.83 3.57
CA TYR A 95 32.06 -17.03 2.16
C TYR A 95 32.63 -15.78 1.46
N PHE A 96 32.32 -14.57 1.92
CA PHE A 96 32.82 -13.32 1.32
C PHE A 96 34.17 -12.91 1.92
N ILE A 97 35.23 -13.65 1.56
CA ILE A 97 36.63 -13.31 1.87
C ILE A 97 37.06 -12.10 1.04
N LYS A 98 38.04 -11.32 1.54
CA LYS A 98 38.57 -10.09 0.91
C LYS A 98 38.72 -10.16 -0.63
N GLN A 99 39.40 -11.18 -1.17
CA GLN A 99 39.61 -11.31 -2.62
C GLN A 99 38.30 -11.50 -3.40
N LEU A 100 37.40 -12.37 -2.93
CA LEU A 100 36.10 -12.59 -3.59
C LEU A 100 35.19 -11.37 -3.46
N LEU A 101 35.29 -10.66 -2.35
CA LEU A 101 34.55 -9.42 -2.14
C LEU A 101 35.00 -8.34 -3.12
N ASP A 102 36.31 -8.17 -3.33
CA ASP A 102 36.86 -7.23 -4.31
C ASP A 102 36.40 -7.55 -5.75
N ASP A 103 36.44 -8.84 -6.14
CA ASP A 103 36.03 -9.28 -7.48
C ASP A 103 34.53 -9.09 -7.74
N TYR A 104 33.70 -9.28 -6.71
CA TYR A 104 32.24 -9.24 -6.82
C TYR A 104 31.60 -7.95 -6.33
N PHE A 105 32.37 -7.02 -5.75
CA PHE A 105 31.89 -5.79 -5.11
C PHE A 105 30.89 -5.01 -5.97
N LYS A 106 31.26 -4.73 -7.23
CA LYS A 106 30.41 -4.01 -8.18
C LYS A 106 29.09 -4.75 -8.46
N SER A 107 29.13 -6.09 -8.52
CA SER A 107 27.92 -6.90 -8.75
C SER A 107 26.98 -6.86 -7.56
N ILE A 108 27.52 -6.92 -6.33
CA ILE A 108 26.71 -6.83 -5.11
C ILE A 108 26.04 -5.45 -5.01
N LEU A 109 26.77 -4.38 -5.30
CA LEU A 109 26.23 -3.02 -5.34
C LEU A 109 25.13 -2.84 -6.38
N GLU A 110 25.30 -3.39 -7.58
CA GLU A 110 24.29 -3.34 -8.65
C GLU A 110 23.02 -4.13 -8.27
N ILE A 111 23.18 -5.32 -7.64
CA ILE A 111 22.04 -6.11 -7.14
C ILE A 111 21.28 -5.34 -6.06
N ALA A 112 21.98 -4.80 -5.06
CA ALA A 112 21.36 -4.00 -4.00
C ALA A 112 20.64 -2.76 -4.58
N SER A 113 21.28 -2.08 -5.53
CA SER A 113 20.69 -0.93 -6.24
C SER A 113 19.45 -1.31 -7.05
N SER A 114 19.43 -2.47 -7.70
CA SER A 114 18.28 -2.96 -8.47
C SER A 114 17.10 -3.31 -7.57
N LEU A 115 17.35 -3.80 -6.35
CA LEU A 115 16.30 -4.03 -5.36
C LEU A 115 15.65 -2.70 -4.89
N PHE A 116 16.42 -1.62 -4.80
CA PHE A 116 15.93 -0.26 -4.51
C PHE A 116 15.27 0.46 -5.68
N ARG A 117 15.56 0.08 -6.94
CA ARG A 117 14.95 0.64 -8.15
C ARG A 117 13.65 -0.14 -8.44
N ASN A 118 12.49 0.49 -8.23
CA ASN A 118 11.14 -0.10 -8.36
C ASN A 118 10.70 -1.13 -7.29
N PRO A 119 10.85 -0.92 -5.98
CA PRO A 119 10.30 -1.82 -4.98
C PRO A 119 8.78 -1.65 -4.90
N THR A 120 8.08 -2.75 -5.07
CA THR A 120 6.64 -2.86 -4.80
C THR A 120 6.39 -3.54 -3.45
N ASP A 121 7.45 -4.00 -2.76
CA ASP A 121 7.35 -4.82 -1.55
C ASP A 121 8.46 -4.48 -0.55
N GLN A 122 8.09 -4.36 0.73
CA GLN A 122 8.94 -3.97 1.86
C GLN A 122 10.09 -4.94 2.09
N LEU A 123 9.84 -6.24 1.92
CA LEU A 123 10.86 -7.28 2.13
C LEU A 123 12.06 -7.10 1.18
N SER A 124 11.82 -6.57 -0.02
CA SER A 124 12.91 -6.28 -0.97
C SER A 124 13.78 -5.11 -0.50
N ILE A 125 13.17 -4.09 0.11
CA ILE A 125 13.86 -2.92 0.66
C ILE A 125 14.70 -3.35 1.86
N GLU A 126 14.10 -4.06 2.82
CA GLU A 126 14.81 -4.55 4.02
C GLU A 126 15.98 -5.46 3.66
N PHE A 127 15.80 -6.36 2.69
CA PHE A 127 16.88 -7.22 2.23
C PHE A 127 18.03 -6.40 1.60
N ALA A 128 17.70 -5.39 0.78
CA ALA A 128 18.70 -4.51 0.19
C ALA A 128 19.41 -3.63 1.23
N SER A 129 18.69 -3.11 2.24
CA SER A 129 19.27 -2.38 3.37
C SER A 129 20.30 -3.22 4.10
N ASN A 130 19.96 -4.49 4.39
CA ASN A 130 20.89 -5.41 5.04
C ASN A 130 22.15 -5.66 4.20
N ILE A 131 22.05 -5.73 2.86
CA ILE A 131 23.24 -5.84 1.99
C ILE A 131 24.16 -4.63 2.18
N PHE A 132 23.63 -3.41 2.15
CA PHE A 132 24.46 -2.20 2.32
C PHE A 132 25.10 -2.10 3.70
N ILE A 133 24.35 -2.45 4.76
CA ILE A 133 24.86 -2.45 6.13
C ILE A 133 25.98 -3.49 6.28
N LEU A 134 25.73 -4.74 5.88
CA LEU A 134 26.72 -5.82 5.95
C LEU A 134 27.97 -5.53 5.11
N LEU A 135 27.80 -4.92 3.92
CA LEU A 135 28.94 -4.48 3.11
C LEU A 135 29.78 -3.44 3.84
N PHE A 136 29.15 -2.42 4.44
CA PHE A 136 29.88 -1.33 5.08
C PHE A 136 30.54 -1.75 6.41
N GLU A 137 29.89 -2.65 7.16
CA GLU A 137 30.42 -3.19 8.42
C GLU A 137 31.62 -4.11 8.22
N ASN A 138 31.70 -4.83 7.10
CA ASN A 138 32.76 -5.80 6.85
C ASN A 138 34.16 -5.17 6.92
N GLU A 139 35.04 -5.76 7.73
CA GLU A 139 36.42 -5.29 7.96
C GLU A 139 37.27 -5.31 6.69
N ASN A 140 36.92 -6.18 5.73
CA ASN A 140 37.68 -6.38 4.50
C ASN A 140 37.53 -5.25 3.47
N ILE A 141 36.53 -4.36 3.63
CA ILE A 141 36.24 -3.27 2.69
C ILE A 141 37.21 -2.09 2.90
N ILE A 142 37.78 -1.59 1.82
CA ILE A 142 38.75 -0.47 1.80
C ILE A 142 38.00 0.87 1.78
N SER A 143 38.63 1.95 2.27
CA SER A 143 38.05 3.31 2.29
C SER A 143 37.47 3.78 0.93
N VAL A 144 38.10 3.42 -0.19
CA VAL A 144 37.59 3.75 -1.54
C VAL A 144 36.26 3.05 -1.84
N GLN A 145 36.13 1.78 -1.47
CA GLN A 145 34.89 1.02 -1.62
C GLN A 145 33.78 1.56 -0.70
N GLN A 146 34.14 2.06 0.49
CA GLN A 146 33.18 2.78 1.35
C GLN A 146 32.66 4.03 0.66
N GLN A 147 33.55 4.79 0.01
CA GLN A 147 33.18 5.97 -0.77
C GLN A 147 32.20 5.60 -1.90
N ASP A 148 32.43 4.48 -2.60
CA ASP A 148 31.55 3.97 -3.66
C ASP A 148 30.18 3.53 -3.13
N ILE A 149 30.13 2.87 -1.96
CA ILE A 149 28.88 2.51 -1.27
C ILE A 149 28.08 3.79 -0.98
N LEU A 150 28.72 4.78 -0.36
CA LEU A 150 28.06 6.05 0.00
C LEU A 150 27.63 6.82 -1.25
N HIS A 151 28.46 6.84 -2.30
CA HIS A 151 28.11 7.48 -3.56
C HIS A 151 26.90 6.81 -4.22
N THR A 152 26.85 5.47 -4.17
CA THR A 152 25.72 4.69 -4.67
C THR A 152 24.44 5.00 -3.89
N LEU A 153 24.51 5.04 -2.55
CA LEU A 153 23.37 5.42 -1.70
C LEU A 153 22.90 6.85 -2.01
N MET A 154 23.82 7.82 -2.12
CA MET A 154 23.51 9.19 -2.52
C MET A 154 22.87 9.26 -3.92
N LEU A 155 23.37 8.48 -4.89
CA LEU A 155 22.78 8.39 -6.21
C LEU A 155 21.38 7.76 -6.17
N LEU A 156 21.12 6.79 -5.29
CA LEU A 156 19.78 6.22 -5.12
C LEU A 156 18.79 7.24 -4.55
N THR A 157 19.23 8.15 -3.66
CA THR A 157 18.38 9.30 -3.24
C THR A 157 18.03 10.25 -4.39
N SER A 158 18.79 10.19 -5.50
CA SER A 158 18.59 11.02 -6.68
C SER A 158 17.69 10.43 -7.78
N GLY A 159 17.24 9.19 -7.60
CA GLY A 159 16.38 8.49 -8.56
C GLY A 159 15.01 9.15 -8.71
N TRP A 160 14.29 8.79 -9.77
CA TRP A 160 13.04 9.45 -10.19
C TRP A 160 11.82 9.02 -9.35
N GLU A 161 12.04 8.14 -8.36
CA GLU A 161 11.01 7.58 -7.49
C GLU A 161 11.25 8.08 -6.05
N THR A 162 10.46 9.05 -5.61
CA THR A 162 10.59 9.70 -4.29
C THR A 162 10.18 8.82 -3.10
N LYS A 163 9.68 7.60 -3.34
CA LYS A 163 9.05 6.77 -2.31
C LYS A 163 10.02 6.09 -1.34
N ASN A 164 11.29 5.92 -1.72
CA ASN A 164 12.26 5.10 -0.96
C ASN A 164 13.39 5.92 -0.33
N ILE A 165 13.36 7.25 -0.47
CA ILE A 165 14.42 8.13 0.03
C ILE A 165 14.58 7.96 1.55
N GLY A 166 13.47 7.91 2.29
CA GLY A 166 13.48 7.70 3.73
C GLY A 166 14.15 6.39 4.17
N ASP A 167 13.99 5.28 3.45
CA ASP A 167 14.65 4.02 3.83
C ASP A 167 16.15 4.03 3.56
N ILE A 168 16.58 4.72 2.50
CA ILE A 168 18.01 4.94 2.22
C ILE A 168 18.64 5.84 3.29
N LEU A 169 17.95 6.89 3.72
CA LEU A 169 18.41 7.79 4.79
C LEU A 169 18.47 7.07 6.14
N LYS A 170 17.55 6.15 6.43
CA LYS A 170 17.64 5.27 7.62
C LYS A 170 18.91 4.41 7.61
N ILE A 171 19.28 3.83 6.46
CA ILE A 171 20.56 3.10 6.33
C ILE A 171 21.73 4.02 6.69
N LEU A 172 21.77 5.22 6.10
CA LEU A 172 22.86 6.18 6.40
C LEU A 172 22.90 6.57 7.88
N LEU A 173 21.74 6.68 8.54
CA LEU A 173 21.64 6.93 9.98
C LEU A 173 22.08 5.72 10.83
N GLU A 174 21.88 4.49 10.38
CA GLU A 174 22.43 3.31 11.05
C GLU A 174 23.95 3.25 10.88
N LEU A 175 24.45 3.52 9.67
CA LEU A 175 25.87 3.59 9.36
C LEU A 175 26.58 4.73 10.12
N SER A 176 25.88 5.82 10.47
CA SER A 176 26.46 6.95 11.21
C SER A 176 26.96 6.60 12.60
N LYS A 177 26.45 5.52 13.18
CA LYS A 177 26.91 4.98 14.47
C LYS A 177 28.30 4.36 14.38
N LEU A 178 28.77 4.04 13.17
CA LEU A 178 30.08 3.43 12.95
C LEU A 178 31.18 4.50 12.86
N LYS A 179 32.25 4.34 13.64
CA LYS A 179 33.40 5.27 13.64
C LYS A 179 34.04 5.45 12.26
N ARG A 180 33.96 4.44 11.39
CA ARG A 180 34.52 4.43 10.02
C ARG A 180 33.89 5.48 9.09
N LEU A 181 32.68 5.98 9.39
CA LEU A 181 32.01 6.98 8.56
C LEU A 181 32.60 8.38 8.71
N LYS A 182 33.34 8.66 9.79
CA LYS A 182 33.91 9.99 10.08
C LYS A 182 34.76 10.57 8.94
N SER A 183 35.55 9.73 8.25
CA SER A 183 36.41 10.19 7.14
C SER A 183 35.63 10.62 5.89
N HIS A 184 34.35 10.23 5.79
CA HIS A 184 33.50 10.46 4.62
C HIS A 184 32.40 11.51 4.85
N ILE A 185 32.43 12.22 5.98
CA ILE A 185 31.46 13.30 6.27
C ILE A 185 31.41 14.36 5.15
N PRO A 186 32.53 14.82 4.55
CA PRO A 186 32.48 15.79 3.45
C PRO A 186 31.69 15.29 2.23
N GLN A 187 31.71 13.98 1.96
CA GLN A 187 30.92 13.39 0.89
C GLN A 187 29.42 13.45 1.23
N LEU A 188 29.05 13.18 2.48
CA LEU A 188 27.66 13.25 2.95
C LEU A 188 27.12 14.69 2.97
N MET A 189 27.98 15.69 3.18
CA MET A 189 27.60 17.11 3.03
C MET A 189 27.09 17.43 1.61
N GLY A 190 27.49 16.66 0.59
CA GLY A 190 26.95 16.77 -0.77
C GLY A 190 25.44 16.51 -0.86
N LEU A 191 24.80 15.88 0.14
CA LEU A 191 23.34 15.77 0.23
C LEU A 191 22.67 17.14 0.35
N LEU A 192 23.34 18.14 0.96
CA LEU A 192 22.82 19.49 1.15
C LEU A 192 22.59 20.25 -0.15
N GLU A 193 23.35 19.95 -1.21
CA GLU A 193 23.18 20.55 -2.54
C GLU A 193 21.79 20.26 -3.13
N ARG A 194 21.12 19.23 -2.61
CA ARG A 194 19.85 18.70 -3.13
C ARG A 194 18.71 18.72 -2.13
N VAL A 195 18.91 19.32 -0.96
CA VAL A 195 17.89 19.40 0.10
C VAL A 195 16.58 20.06 -0.38
N ASP A 196 16.66 20.91 -1.41
CA ASP A 196 15.51 21.54 -2.06
C ASP A 196 14.61 20.54 -2.81
N THR A 197 15.18 19.41 -3.26
CA THR A 197 14.45 18.35 -3.99
C THR A 197 13.78 17.34 -3.08
N PHE A 198 14.18 17.29 -1.80
CA PHE A 198 13.63 16.38 -0.81
C PHE A 198 12.31 16.89 -0.24
N GLU A 199 11.40 15.97 0.09
CA GLU A 199 10.24 16.27 0.95
C GLU A 199 10.74 16.73 2.33
N LEU A 200 9.93 17.49 3.08
CA LEU A 200 10.35 18.03 4.38
C LEU A 200 10.77 16.93 5.36
N LYS A 201 10.13 15.76 5.30
CA LYS A 201 10.47 14.58 6.11
C LYS A 201 11.85 13.99 5.82
N ASP A 202 12.23 13.97 4.54
CA ASP A 202 13.50 13.43 4.09
C ASP A 202 14.60 14.46 4.36
N ALA A 203 14.32 15.75 4.16
CA ALA A 203 15.21 16.83 4.55
C ALA A 203 15.51 16.81 6.07
N LYS A 204 14.50 16.60 6.91
CA LYS A 204 14.69 16.41 8.36
C LYS A 204 15.65 15.26 8.68
N GLN A 205 15.50 14.12 8.01
CA GLN A 205 16.40 12.97 8.21
C GLN A 205 17.84 13.25 7.74
N VAL A 206 18.03 14.01 6.65
CA VAL A 206 19.36 14.47 6.21
C VAL A 206 19.99 15.37 7.27
N PHE A 207 19.25 16.34 7.82
CA PHE A 207 19.77 17.18 8.90
C PHE A 207 20.05 16.38 10.18
N GLU A 208 19.21 15.40 10.53
CA GLU A 208 19.45 14.50 11.67
C GLU A 208 20.77 13.74 11.51
N LEU A 209 21.02 13.18 10.32
CA LEU A 209 22.26 12.49 9.98
C LEU A 209 23.50 13.41 10.11
N LEU A 210 23.44 14.60 9.50
CA LEU A 210 24.58 15.51 9.46
C LEU A 210 24.84 16.17 10.82
N CYS A 211 23.79 16.58 11.54
CA CYS A 211 23.92 17.13 12.89
C CYS A 211 24.44 16.07 13.86
N TYR A 212 23.98 14.82 13.79
CA TYR A 212 24.53 13.71 14.58
C TYR A 212 26.04 13.53 14.33
N LEU A 213 26.49 13.54 13.08
CA LEU A 213 27.89 13.34 12.71
C LEU A 213 28.81 14.52 13.07
N THR A 214 28.29 15.75 13.04
CA THR A 214 29.08 16.97 13.25
C THR A 214 29.07 17.46 14.70
N CYS A 215 27.98 17.21 15.45
CA CYS A 215 27.84 17.68 16.82
C CYS A 215 28.34 16.67 17.86
N ASN A 216 28.33 15.36 17.57
CA ASN A 216 28.77 14.33 18.50
C ASN A 216 30.27 14.01 18.32
N ASN A 217 31.08 14.33 19.34
CA ASN A 217 32.56 14.24 19.39
C ASN A 217 33.27 15.32 18.56
N PRO A 218 33.57 16.48 19.16
CA PRO A 218 34.18 17.59 18.45
C PRO A 218 35.67 17.32 18.14
N ASP A 219 35.95 16.97 16.89
CA ASP A 219 37.26 17.05 16.25
C ASP A 219 37.36 18.40 15.46
N GLU A 220 38.57 18.89 15.17
CA GLU A 220 38.77 20.18 14.47
C GLU A 220 38.03 20.22 13.11
N MET A 221 38.07 19.12 12.36
CA MET A 221 37.36 18.98 11.08
C MET A 221 35.84 18.99 11.26
N THR A 222 35.30 18.30 12.27
CA THR A 222 33.85 18.28 12.53
C THR A 222 33.35 19.62 13.03
N SER A 223 34.16 20.39 13.75
CA SER A 223 33.81 21.75 14.17
C SER A 223 33.67 22.68 12.97
N ARG A 224 34.62 22.63 12.01
CA ARG A 224 34.53 23.43 10.77
C ARG A 224 33.28 23.09 9.97
N LEU A 225 32.96 21.79 9.84
CA LEU A 225 31.75 21.33 9.14
C LEU A 225 30.47 21.70 9.90
N LYS A 226 30.48 21.69 11.23
CA LYS A 226 29.39 22.20 12.07
C LYS A 226 29.13 23.68 11.80
N ASP A 227 30.19 24.50 11.70
CA ASP A 227 30.07 25.92 11.40
C ASP A 227 29.52 26.17 10.00
N GLU A 228 29.96 25.41 8.99
CA GLU A 228 29.40 25.43 7.64
C GLU A 228 27.91 25.10 7.62
N LEU A 229 27.50 24.05 8.34
CA LEU A 229 26.10 23.65 8.48
C LEU A 229 25.28 24.74 9.18
N HIS A 230 25.80 25.31 10.27
CA HIS A 230 25.15 26.39 11.00
C HIS A 230 24.95 27.64 10.14
N MET A 231 25.96 28.02 9.35
CA MET A 231 25.87 29.12 8.37
C MET A 231 24.79 28.84 7.31
N LEU A 232 24.73 27.62 6.78
CA LEU A 232 23.70 27.22 5.81
C LEU A 232 22.30 27.33 6.41
N ILE A 233 22.11 26.85 7.64
CA ILE A 233 20.83 26.89 8.37
C ILE A 233 20.38 28.35 8.58
N ARG A 234 21.28 29.23 9.03
CA ARG A 234 21.00 30.68 9.16
C ARG A 234 20.62 31.33 7.83
N LYS A 235 21.29 30.95 6.75
CA LYS A 235 20.98 31.42 5.39
C LYS A 235 19.61 30.94 4.92
N GLN A 236 19.22 29.70 5.22
CA GLN A 236 17.90 29.17 4.88
C GLN A 236 16.77 29.85 5.65
N MET A 237 16.95 30.12 6.96
CA MET A 237 15.97 30.84 7.78
C MET A 237 15.77 32.30 7.34
N SER A 238 16.83 32.94 6.83
CA SER A 238 16.78 34.30 6.29
C SER A 238 16.21 34.37 4.87
N CYS A 239 15.88 33.23 4.25
CA CYS A 239 15.38 33.19 2.88
C CYS A 239 13.92 33.64 2.78
N VAL A 240 13.60 34.41 1.75
CA VAL A 240 12.21 34.84 1.44
C VAL A 240 11.35 33.67 0.95
N LYS A 241 11.96 32.64 0.34
CA LYS A 241 11.23 31.48 -0.19
C LYS A 241 10.74 30.61 0.97
N ARG A 242 9.41 30.52 1.14
CA ARG A 242 8.76 29.73 2.20
C ARG A 242 9.29 28.28 2.33
N PRO A 243 9.47 27.49 1.26
CA PRO A 243 9.95 26.11 1.39
C PRO A 243 11.38 26.00 1.92
N LEU A 244 12.26 26.96 1.60
CA LEU A 244 13.63 26.99 2.13
C LEU A 244 13.63 27.42 3.59
N LYS A 245 12.77 28.38 3.93
CA LYS A 245 12.61 28.84 5.32
C LYS A 245 12.07 27.74 6.23
N GLN A 246 11.09 26.93 5.78
CA GLN A 246 10.59 25.74 6.48
C GLN A 246 11.71 24.72 6.77
N ARG A 247 12.56 24.44 5.77
CA ARG A 247 13.71 23.55 5.93
C ARG A 247 14.72 24.11 6.91
N GLY A 248 15.03 25.41 6.82
CA GLY A 248 15.92 26.10 7.75
C GLY A 248 15.44 26.05 9.20
N ILE A 249 14.14 26.28 9.45
CA ILE A 249 13.53 26.18 10.78
C ILE A 249 13.63 24.74 11.30
N THR A 250 13.27 23.76 10.47
CA THR A 250 13.36 22.33 10.84
C THR A 250 14.80 21.93 11.16
N ALA A 251 15.77 22.39 10.35
CA ALA A 251 17.18 22.13 10.54
C ALA A 251 17.73 22.80 11.81
N ALA A 252 17.29 24.02 12.13
CA ALA A 252 17.69 24.72 13.36
C ALA A 252 17.24 23.95 14.61
N VAL A 253 16.01 23.43 14.62
CA VAL A 253 15.51 22.60 15.73
C VAL A 253 16.30 21.30 15.86
N VAL A 254 16.57 20.62 14.74
CA VAL A 254 17.38 19.38 14.73
C VAL A 254 18.81 19.66 15.19
N MET A 255 19.41 20.78 14.80
CA MET A 255 20.75 21.16 15.24
C MET A 255 20.76 21.49 16.75
N ALA A 256 19.79 22.25 17.24
CA ALA A 256 19.64 22.54 18.67
C ALA A 256 19.51 21.26 19.50
N LYS A 257 18.75 20.26 19.02
CA LYS A 257 18.66 18.94 19.65
C LYS A 257 20.02 18.30 19.89
N HIS A 258 20.88 18.28 18.86
CA HIS A 258 22.18 17.62 18.92
C HIS A 258 23.22 18.42 19.71
N ILE A 259 23.09 19.76 19.77
CA ILE A 259 23.94 20.59 20.63
C ILE A 259 23.55 20.43 22.10
N ALA A 260 22.25 20.42 22.42
CA ALA A 260 21.72 20.30 23.78
C ALA A 260 21.72 18.86 24.33
N ALA A 261 22.14 17.87 23.54
CA ALA A 261 22.16 16.47 23.95
C ALA A 261 23.31 16.19 24.93
N THR A 262 22.98 15.62 26.10
CA THR A 262 23.94 15.25 27.14
C THR A 262 24.09 13.72 27.24
N SER A 263 25.33 13.25 27.47
CA SER A 263 25.62 11.80 27.58
C SER A 263 25.43 11.24 28.99
N GLU A 264 25.33 12.10 30.00
CA GLU A 264 25.21 11.74 31.41
C GLU A 264 23.84 12.15 31.95
N GLN A 265 23.23 11.31 32.81
CA GLN A 265 22.07 11.70 33.59
C GLN A 265 22.55 12.70 34.65
N GLN A 266 22.28 13.99 34.48
CA GLN A 266 22.52 14.98 35.53
C GLN A 266 21.67 14.59 36.74
N GLU A 267 22.31 14.33 37.89
CA GLU A 267 21.62 14.12 39.16
C GLU A 267 20.76 15.34 39.49
N SER A 268 19.64 15.11 40.18
CA SER A 268 18.73 16.16 40.61
C SER A 268 19.38 17.01 41.71
N GLU A 269 20.18 18.00 41.32
CA GLU A 269 20.36 19.17 42.18
C GLU A 269 19.01 19.88 42.31
N ASP A 270 18.72 20.39 43.51
CA ASP A 270 17.46 21.01 43.92
C ASP A 270 17.32 22.38 43.22
N ASP A 271 17.05 22.34 41.92
CA ASP A 271 16.94 23.49 41.01
C ASP A 271 15.61 24.26 41.16
N SER A 272 14.86 23.98 42.22
CA SER A 272 13.47 24.41 42.45
C SER A 272 13.29 25.93 42.53
N GLU A 273 14.34 26.71 42.81
CA GLU A 273 14.21 28.14 43.17
C GLU A 273 14.77 29.16 42.16
N ARG A 274 15.46 28.76 41.08
CA ARG A 274 16.04 29.71 40.10
C ARG A 274 15.18 29.86 38.84
N THR A 275 14.55 31.00 38.62
CA THR A 275 13.88 31.32 37.33
C THR A 275 14.93 31.47 36.24
N LEU A 276 14.79 30.71 35.16
CA LEU A 276 15.68 30.70 34.00
C LEU A 276 14.95 31.18 32.74
N ALA A 277 14.10 32.21 32.82
CA ALA A 277 13.38 32.73 31.65
C ALA A 277 14.32 33.40 30.63
N ASP A 278 15.38 34.07 31.10
CA ASP A 278 16.35 34.76 30.25
C ASP A 278 17.51 33.87 29.79
N ILE A 279 17.89 34.00 28.52
CA ILE A 279 19.00 33.24 27.91
C ILE A 279 20.35 33.54 28.58
N SER A 280 20.53 34.74 29.15
CA SER A 280 21.75 35.11 29.88
C SER A 280 21.95 34.33 31.18
N ASN A 281 20.88 33.75 31.72
CA ASN A 281 20.93 32.98 32.97
C ASN A 281 21.28 31.50 32.72
N LEU A 282 21.36 31.09 31.45
CA LEU A 282 21.82 29.76 31.06
C LEU A 282 23.36 29.65 31.17
N PRO A 283 23.88 28.46 31.51
CA PRO A 283 25.31 28.22 31.53
C PRO A 283 25.92 28.43 30.14
N SER A 284 27.07 29.12 30.10
CA SER A 284 27.80 29.39 28.85
C SER A 284 28.25 28.08 28.19
N GLY A 285 27.97 27.94 26.89
CA GLY A 285 28.28 26.74 26.12
C GLY A 285 27.05 26.19 25.41
N ALA A 286 26.92 24.85 25.37
CA ALA A 286 25.90 24.16 24.59
C ALA A 286 24.43 24.56 24.91
N PRO A 287 24.02 24.78 26.18
CA PRO A 287 22.67 25.24 26.51
C PRO A 287 22.36 26.64 25.94
N GLN A 288 23.28 27.59 26.12
CA GLN A 288 23.14 28.96 25.62
C GLN A 288 23.15 29.02 24.08
N ASP A 289 24.03 28.26 23.43
CA ASP A 289 24.09 28.17 21.96
C ASP A 289 22.79 27.61 21.37
N SER A 290 22.23 26.59 22.02
CA SER A 290 20.96 25.97 21.61
C SER A 290 19.78 26.92 21.79
N ALA A 291 19.70 27.62 22.93
CA ALA A 291 18.67 28.63 23.18
C ALA A 291 18.73 29.79 22.16
N ASN A 292 19.93 30.31 21.87
CA ASN A 292 20.13 31.35 20.87
C ASN A 292 19.68 30.91 19.46
N LEU A 293 19.97 29.67 19.08
CA LEU A 293 19.55 29.12 17.78
C LEU A 293 18.03 28.97 17.68
N LEU A 294 17.38 28.49 18.75
CA LEU A 294 15.93 28.36 18.81
C LEU A 294 15.23 29.72 18.79
N GLU A 295 15.77 30.72 19.49
CA GLU A 295 15.23 32.07 19.50
C GLU A 295 15.36 32.74 18.12
N LEU A 296 16.47 32.51 17.42
CA LEU A 296 16.63 32.95 16.03
C LEU A 296 15.58 32.28 15.11
N ALA A 297 15.35 30.98 15.26
CA ALA A 297 14.34 30.26 14.49
C ALA A 297 12.91 30.77 14.80
N ARG A 298 12.59 31.05 16.07
CA ARG A 298 11.33 31.65 16.51
C ARG A 298 11.12 33.03 15.89
N ASN A 299 12.12 33.90 15.95
CA ASN A 299 12.08 35.24 15.35
C ASN A 299 11.95 35.18 13.81
N ALA A 300 12.59 34.20 13.16
CA ALA A 300 12.38 33.97 11.74
C ALA A 300 10.93 33.55 11.44
N ALA A 301 10.28 32.80 12.32
CA ALA A 301 8.91 32.31 12.14
C ALA A 301 7.81 33.28 12.59
N ALA A 302 8.09 34.22 13.49
CA ALA A 302 7.10 35.06 14.21
C ALA A 302 6.04 35.74 13.32
N ASN A 303 6.43 36.20 12.13
CA ASN A 303 5.51 36.91 11.22
C ASN A 303 4.60 35.98 10.40
N ILE A 304 4.79 34.65 10.48
CA ILE A 304 4.06 33.66 9.68
C ILE A 304 3.57 32.55 10.63
N PRO A 305 2.28 32.58 11.04
CA PRO A 305 1.74 31.65 12.02
C PRO A 305 1.93 30.19 11.62
N GLU A 306 1.86 29.88 10.32
CA GLU A 306 2.07 28.50 9.87
C GLU A 306 3.51 28.00 10.09
N LEU A 307 4.51 28.89 9.99
CA LEU A 307 5.90 28.55 10.27
C LEU A 307 6.16 28.42 11.77
N LEU A 308 5.47 29.22 12.58
CA LEU A 308 5.58 29.15 14.04
C LEU A 308 4.90 27.87 14.57
N GLY A 309 3.77 27.47 13.98
CA GLY A 309 3.16 26.16 14.25
C GLY A 309 4.06 24.99 13.85
N LEU A 310 4.73 25.07 12.69
CA LEU A 310 5.75 24.10 12.29
C LEU A 310 6.91 24.02 13.30
N TYR A 311 7.39 25.17 13.77
CA TYR A 311 8.46 25.26 14.76
C TYR A 311 8.10 24.52 16.07
N TYR A 312 6.92 24.80 16.63
CA TYR A 312 6.45 24.12 17.84
C TYR A 312 6.25 22.62 17.63
N ASP A 313 5.68 22.20 16.50
CA ASP A 313 5.54 20.77 16.20
C ASP A 313 6.90 20.08 16.01
N GLN A 314 7.92 20.75 15.44
CA GLN A 314 9.28 20.20 15.38
C GLN A 314 9.95 20.13 16.76
N LEU A 315 9.72 21.09 17.64
CA LEU A 315 10.21 21.03 19.03
C LEU A 315 9.55 19.88 19.80
N ALA A 316 8.23 19.70 19.67
CA ALA A 316 7.55 18.56 20.27
C ALA A 316 8.13 17.22 19.78
N SER A 317 8.43 17.12 18.48
CA SER A 317 9.11 15.96 17.90
C SER A 317 10.54 15.76 18.43
N MET A 318 11.32 16.84 18.57
CA MET A 318 12.64 16.81 19.18
C MET A 318 12.59 16.17 20.57
N LEU A 319 11.63 16.59 21.40
CA LEU A 319 11.42 16.09 22.76
C LEU A 319 11.00 14.62 22.80
N MET A 320 10.25 14.13 21.81
CA MET A 320 9.90 12.71 21.71
C MET A 320 11.12 11.82 21.44
N ARG A 321 12.06 12.25 20.59
CA ARG A 321 13.22 11.44 20.16
C ARG A 321 14.45 11.60 21.04
N ALA A 322 14.62 12.73 21.72
CA ALA A 322 15.81 12.99 22.49
C ALA A 322 15.84 12.09 23.75
N PRO A 323 16.88 11.27 23.94
CA PRO A 323 17.00 10.42 25.13
C PRO A 323 17.21 11.30 26.37
N ASN A 324 18.22 12.18 26.35
CA ASN A 324 18.54 13.15 27.41
C ASN A 324 18.86 14.51 26.76
N LEU A 325 18.33 15.58 27.35
CA LEU A 325 18.67 16.97 27.03
C LEU A 325 19.14 17.65 28.32
N ASP A 326 19.95 18.69 28.19
CA ASP A 326 20.40 19.49 29.33
C ASP A 326 19.22 20.02 30.16
N ARG A 327 19.28 19.85 31.49
CA ARG A 327 18.18 20.16 32.41
C ARG A 327 17.90 21.66 32.50
N THR A 328 18.95 22.51 32.47
CA THR A 328 18.80 23.97 32.53
C THR A 328 18.16 24.53 31.27
N PHE A 329 18.54 23.99 30.10
CA PHE A 329 17.91 24.30 28.81
C PHE A 329 16.43 23.89 28.78
N MET A 330 16.09 22.71 29.30
CA MET A 330 14.71 22.24 29.39
C MET A 330 13.85 23.11 30.30
N LYS A 331 14.40 23.59 31.43
CA LYS A 331 13.71 24.49 32.36
C LYS A 331 13.41 25.85 31.71
N TRP A 332 14.42 26.48 31.08
CA TRP A 332 14.24 27.73 30.33
C TRP A 332 13.14 27.61 29.26
N LEU A 333 13.14 26.50 28.52
CA LEU A 333 12.13 26.28 27.49
C LEU A 333 10.73 26.06 28.09
N GLN A 334 10.62 25.38 29.23
CA GLN A 334 9.35 25.17 29.92
C GLN A 334 8.74 26.49 30.43
N GLU A 335 9.52 27.33 31.11
CA GLU A 335 9.05 28.60 31.69
C GLU A 335 8.53 29.54 30.60
N ASN A 336 9.28 29.70 29.49
CA ASN A 336 8.86 30.54 28.37
C ASN A 336 7.55 30.06 27.70
N VAL A 337 7.38 28.75 27.57
CA VAL A 337 6.19 28.16 26.95
C VAL A 337 4.98 28.25 27.87
N GLN A 338 5.19 28.10 29.18
CA GLN A 338 4.15 28.26 30.19
C GLN A 338 3.63 29.70 30.20
N GLU A 339 4.53 30.68 30.24
CA GLU A 339 4.17 32.10 30.21
C GLU A 339 3.42 32.46 28.91
N GLU A 340 3.87 31.97 27.76
CA GLU A 340 3.19 32.18 26.48
C GLU A 340 1.77 31.57 26.49
N PHE A 341 1.61 30.38 27.07
CA PHE A 341 0.33 29.68 27.14
C PHE A 341 -0.68 30.43 28.03
N GLU A 342 -0.27 30.77 29.24
CA GLU A 342 -1.11 31.46 30.23
C GLU A 342 -1.54 32.84 29.70
N ASN A 343 -0.61 33.65 29.22
CA ASN A 343 -0.89 35.02 28.75
C ASN A 343 -1.76 35.08 27.48
N THR A 344 -1.64 34.10 26.58
CA THR A 344 -2.28 34.17 25.25
C THR A 344 -3.60 33.42 25.17
N TYR A 345 -3.73 32.28 25.85
CA TYR A 345 -4.85 31.34 25.63
C TYR A 345 -5.78 31.17 26.83
N THR A 346 -5.38 31.64 28.01
CA THR A 346 -6.24 31.58 29.20
C THR A 346 -6.92 32.92 29.45
N GLN A 347 -8.14 32.88 29.97
CA GLN A 347 -8.92 34.06 30.32
C GLN A 347 -9.74 33.76 31.59
N HIS A 348 -9.85 34.73 32.49
CA HIS A 348 -10.63 34.60 33.73
C HIS A 348 -12.05 35.19 33.62
N GLU A 349 -12.26 36.13 32.69
CA GLU A 349 -13.56 36.77 32.44
C GLU A 349 -14.33 36.10 31.30
N VAL A 350 -15.66 36.02 31.39
CA VAL A 350 -16.53 35.47 30.34
C VAL A 350 -17.18 36.62 29.56
N PRO A 351 -16.94 36.77 28.25
CA PRO A 351 -17.64 37.76 27.43
C PRO A 351 -19.08 37.31 27.12
N GLU A 352 -20.06 38.22 27.20
CA GLU A 352 -21.48 37.90 26.92
C GLU A 352 -21.73 37.54 25.45
N LYS A 353 -21.16 38.32 24.51
CA LYS A 353 -21.28 38.10 23.05
C LYS A 353 -20.00 38.47 22.33
N ILE A 354 -19.69 37.75 21.25
CA ILE A 354 -18.61 38.07 20.31
C ILE A 354 -19.18 38.02 18.89
N ASN A 355 -19.12 39.14 18.15
CA ASN A 355 -19.70 39.28 16.80
C ASN A 355 -21.16 38.81 16.72
N ASP A 356 -21.98 39.24 17.69
CA ASP A 356 -23.40 38.90 17.86
C ASP A 356 -23.71 37.42 18.16
N VAL A 357 -22.68 36.58 18.36
CA VAL A 357 -22.82 35.18 18.80
C VAL A 357 -22.62 35.10 20.32
N PRO A 358 -23.54 34.50 21.08
CA PRO A 358 -23.38 34.33 22.53
C PRO A 358 -22.30 33.30 22.85
N VAL A 359 -21.52 33.57 23.90
CA VAL A 359 -20.37 32.74 24.30
C VAL A 359 -20.53 32.29 25.75
N TYR A 360 -20.31 31.01 26.00
CA TYR A 360 -20.45 30.40 27.32
C TYR A 360 -19.26 29.51 27.67
N PRO A 361 -18.90 29.38 28.96
CA PRO A 361 -17.98 28.34 29.41
C PRO A 361 -18.67 26.98 29.31
N GLN A 362 -18.19 26.13 28.41
CA GLN A 362 -18.76 24.81 28.15
C GLN A 362 -17.79 23.68 28.55
N PHE A 363 -18.33 22.48 28.77
CA PHE A 363 -17.58 21.26 29.06
C PHE A 363 -16.67 21.32 30.32
N CYS A 364 -17.09 21.99 31.39
CA CYS A 364 -16.37 21.93 32.68
C CYS A 364 -16.47 20.53 33.30
N LEU A 365 -15.37 20.00 33.84
CA LEU A 365 -15.33 18.70 34.53
C LEU A 365 -14.85 18.79 35.98
N ASN A 366 -14.43 19.97 36.42
CA ASN A 366 -14.03 20.20 37.80
C ASN A 366 -15.27 20.46 38.67
N GLU A 367 -15.25 19.93 39.89
CA GLU A 367 -16.25 20.25 40.91
C GLU A 367 -15.96 21.65 41.47
N GLU A 368 -16.99 22.39 41.90
CA GLU A 368 -16.84 23.76 42.44
C GLU A 368 -15.89 23.84 43.64
N SER A 369 -15.72 22.73 44.37
CA SER A 369 -14.79 22.60 45.50
C SER A 369 -13.33 22.30 45.12
N GLU A 370 -13.04 21.99 43.84
CA GLU A 370 -11.69 21.63 43.36
C GLU A 370 -10.88 22.85 42.84
N LEU A 371 -11.48 24.04 42.77
CA LEU A 371 -10.86 25.23 42.16
C LEU A 371 -10.81 26.43 43.13
N ASN A 372 -9.65 27.07 43.24
CA ASN A 372 -9.48 28.34 43.98
C ASN A 372 -9.85 29.56 43.12
N GLU A 373 -9.57 29.50 41.81
CA GLU A 373 -9.95 30.50 40.79
C GLU A 373 -10.30 29.78 39.49
N ASN A 374 -11.37 30.21 38.82
CA ASN A 374 -11.76 29.64 37.53
C ASN A 374 -10.96 30.32 36.41
N PHE A 375 -10.27 29.53 35.60
CA PHE A 375 -9.72 29.97 34.32
C PHE A 375 -10.37 29.20 33.17
N TYR A 376 -10.48 29.86 32.02
CA TYR A 376 -11.09 29.30 30.83
C TYR A 376 -10.11 29.34 29.66
N VAL A 377 -10.16 28.31 28.81
CA VAL A 377 -9.40 28.32 27.54
C VAL A 377 -10.20 29.10 26.50
N ASN A 378 -9.64 30.20 26.01
CA ASN A 378 -10.34 31.18 25.17
C ASN A 378 -10.35 30.82 23.68
N ILE A 379 -11.10 29.80 23.27
CA ILE A 379 -11.18 29.42 21.85
C ILE A 379 -12.09 30.38 21.07
N ALA A 380 -13.27 30.70 21.61
CA ALA A 380 -14.23 31.63 21.00
C ALA A 380 -13.63 33.02 20.73
N GLY A 381 -12.97 33.63 21.72
CA GLY A 381 -12.39 34.96 21.58
C GLY A 381 -11.26 35.00 20.54
N LEU A 382 -10.38 34.01 20.55
CA LEU A 382 -9.27 33.92 19.61
C LEU A 382 -9.71 33.59 18.19
N THR A 383 -10.84 32.90 18.00
CA THR A 383 -11.38 32.55 16.67
C THR A 383 -12.22 33.65 16.06
N MET A 384 -13.06 34.29 16.87
CA MET A 384 -14.11 35.19 16.37
C MET A 384 -13.66 36.65 16.29
N LYS A 385 -12.87 37.16 17.25
CA LYS A 385 -12.48 38.59 17.30
C LYS A 385 -11.62 39.03 16.11
N SER A 386 -10.87 38.12 15.49
CA SER A 386 -9.91 38.41 14.41
C SER A 386 -10.22 37.70 13.10
N TYR A 387 -11.45 37.21 12.92
CA TYR A 387 -11.86 36.48 11.72
C TYR A 387 -11.81 37.37 10.46
N PRO A 388 -11.24 36.90 9.32
CA PRO A 388 -10.70 35.56 9.04
C PRO A 388 -9.19 35.40 9.28
N ASN A 389 -8.49 36.45 9.74
CA ASN A 389 -7.04 36.45 9.98
C ASN A 389 -6.70 35.88 11.36
N THR A 390 -7.10 34.64 11.58
CA THR A 390 -7.03 33.99 12.89
C THR A 390 -5.67 33.30 13.08
N SER A 391 -4.64 34.05 13.45
CA SER A 391 -3.26 33.53 13.59
C SER A 391 -3.00 32.79 14.90
N ALA A 392 -3.46 33.34 16.02
CA ALA A 392 -3.11 32.84 17.35
C ALA A 392 -3.72 31.47 17.68
N ILE A 393 -5.01 31.25 17.36
CA ILE A 393 -5.67 29.98 17.69
C ILE A 393 -5.02 28.77 16.98
N ASN A 394 -4.47 28.98 15.78
CA ASN A 394 -3.78 27.95 15.01
C ASN A 394 -2.56 27.39 15.75
N LEU A 395 -2.02 28.15 16.71
CA LEU A 395 -0.82 27.80 17.48
C LEU A 395 -1.14 27.11 18.82
N LEU A 396 -2.39 27.16 19.29
CA LEU A 396 -2.81 26.59 20.59
C LEU A 396 -2.42 25.11 20.72
N ALA A 397 -2.86 24.27 19.79
CA ALA A 397 -2.62 22.83 19.84
C ALA A 397 -1.12 22.46 19.70
N PRO A 398 -0.34 23.00 18.75
CA PRO A 398 1.10 22.71 18.67
C PRO A 398 1.90 23.25 19.86
N LEU A 399 1.58 24.44 20.38
CA LEU A 399 2.23 24.98 21.58
C LEU A 399 1.97 24.08 22.79
N PHE A 400 0.71 23.73 23.04
CA PHE A 400 0.35 22.87 24.18
C PHE A 400 0.95 21.47 24.06
N ARG A 401 1.04 20.94 22.84
CA ARG A 401 1.73 19.67 22.60
C ARG A 401 3.20 19.74 23.04
N MET A 402 3.92 20.81 22.68
CA MET A 402 5.27 21.00 23.18
C MET A 402 5.28 21.14 24.71
N PHE A 403 4.36 21.92 25.28
CA PHE A 403 4.28 22.15 26.72
C PHE A 403 4.09 20.86 27.52
N ARG A 404 3.14 19.99 27.13
CA ARG A 404 2.91 18.68 27.80
C ARG A 404 4.14 17.77 27.71
N MET A 405 4.86 17.80 26.59
CA MET A 405 6.06 16.97 26.40
C MET A 405 7.22 17.45 27.28
N LEU A 406 7.38 18.78 27.45
CA LEU A 406 8.34 19.37 28.36
C LEU A 406 8.04 18.99 29.81
N CYS A 407 6.80 19.17 30.26
CA CYS A 407 6.38 18.81 31.62
C CYS A 407 6.67 17.33 31.93
N SER A 408 6.27 16.43 31.02
CA SER A 408 6.50 14.99 31.18
C SER A 408 7.99 14.60 31.20
N LYS A 409 8.86 15.31 30.48
CA LYS A 409 10.30 15.00 30.40
C LYS A 409 11.11 15.62 31.52
N TYR A 410 10.75 16.83 31.96
CA TYR A 410 11.47 17.58 32.99
C TYR A 410 11.01 17.20 34.41
N GLN A 411 9.70 17.26 34.67
CA GLN A 411 9.13 17.00 36.01
C GLN A 411 8.83 15.52 36.25
N GLY A 412 8.73 14.71 35.18
CA GLY A 412 8.33 13.30 35.26
C GLY A 412 6.84 13.08 35.53
N ASP A 413 6.07 14.15 35.77
CA ASP A 413 4.61 14.11 35.89
C ASP A 413 3.97 15.36 35.23
N LEU A 414 2.63 15.38 35.17
CA LEU A 414 1.79 16.42 34.59
C LEU A 414 1.04 17.24 35.65
N GLU A 415 1.51 17.27 36.91
CA GLU A 415 0.84 18.01 37.99
C GLU A 415 0.69 19.51 37.66
N ALA A 416 1.69 20.12 37.00
CA ALA A 416 1.66 21.51 36.57
C ALA A 416 0.51 21.83 35.59
N ILE A 417 -0.03 20.83 34.89
CA ILE A 417 -1.10 21.02 33.90
C ILE A 417 -2.40 20.25 34.23
N ASP A 418 -2.52 19.62 35.41
CA ASP A 418 -3.70 18.80 35.79
C ASP A 418 -5.00 19.60 35.73
N ALA A 419 -4.95 20.89 36.07
CA ALA A 419 -6.11 21.78 36.03
C ALA A 419 -6.69 21.93 34.62
N VAL A 420 -5.87 21.79 33.58
CA VAL A 420 -6.27 21.91 32.16
C VAL A 420 -7.17 20.76 31.71
N LEU A 421 -7.04 19.56 32.28
CA LEU A 421 -7.92 18.44 31.94
C LEU A 421 -9.38 18.74 32.28
N GLY A 422 -9.60 19.47 33.38
CA GLY A 422 -10.92 19.76 33.91
C GLY A 422 -11.48 21.14 33.57
N SER A 423 -10.66 22.03 33.00
CA SER A 423 -11.03 23.42 32.71
C SER A 423 -12.17 23.55 31.69
N ALA A 424 -12.99 24.60 31.84
CA ALA A 424 -13.99 24.94 30.86
C ALA A 424 -13.36 25.64 29.64
N VAL A 425 -14.02 25.50 28.48
CA VAL A 425 -13.61 26.14 27.23
C VAL A 425 -14.65 27.18 26.87
N LEU A 426 -14.21 28.41 26.55
CA LEU A 426 -15.11 29.43 26.02
C LEU A 426 -15.45 29.09 24.57
N LEU A 427 -16.73 28.76 24.33
CA LEU A 427 -17.26 28.37 23.03
C LEU A 427 -18.54 29.13 22.71
N PRO A 428 -18.84 29.35 21.41
CA PRO A 428 -20.14 29.85 20.99
C PRO A 428 -21.25 28.84 21.32
N GLU A 429 -22.49 29.29 21.38
CA GLU A 429 -23.66 28.42 21.58
C GLU A 429 -23.82 27.38 20.44
N LEU A 430 -23.98 26.11 20.81
CA LEU A 430 -23.88 24.95 19.91
C LEU A 430 -25.21 24.24 19.61
N GLU A 431 -26.32 24.69 20.20
CA GLU A 431 -27.60 23.96 20.17
C GLU A 431 -28.34 24.12 18.84
N ASP A 432 -28.56 25.37 18.38
CA ASP A 432 -29.35 25.68 17.19
C ASP A 432 -28.53 26.42 16.13
N PHE A 433 -27.87 25.65 15.25
CA PHE A 433 -27.11 26.24 14.14
C PHE A 433 -27.98 27.09 13.21
N SER A 434 -29.29 26.81 13.08
CA SER A 434 -30.20 27.50 12.16
C SER A 434 -30.38 29.00 12.44
N MET A 435 -30.01 29.45 13.64
CA MET A 435 -30.08 30.85 14.04
C MET A 435 -28.91 31.69 13.51
N TYR A 436 -27.85 31.05 13.01
CA TYR A 436 -26.64 31.72 12.56
C TYR A 436 -26.65 32.03 11.06
N ASP A 437 -26.06 33.17 10.69
CA ASP A 437 -25.76 33.45 9.29
C ASP A 437 -24.61 32.56 8.76
N ARG A 438 -24.38 32.56 7.45
CA ARG A 438 -23.35 31.72 6.83
C ARG A 438 -21.93 32.05 7.31
N ASN A 439 -21.65 33.26 7.77
CA ASN A 439 -20.31 33.67 8.23
C ASN A 439 -20.10 33.32 9.71
N GLN A 440 -21.09 33.58 10.56
CA GLN A 440 -21.17 33.12 11.95
C GLN A 440 -21.06 31.60 12.00
N SER A 441 -21.72 30.88 11.10
CA SER A 441 -21.64 29.41 11.01
C SER A 441 -20.23 28.91 10.68
N LYS A 442 -19.47 29.65 9.86
CA LYS A 442 -18.04 29.34 9.61
C LYS A 442 -17.21 29.58 10.86
N MET A 443 -17.45 30.69 11.56
CA MET A 443 -16.76 31.01 12.81
C MET A 443 -17.01 29.94 13.87
N VAL A 444 -18.27 29.52 14.05
CA VAL A 444 -18.66 28.43 14.94
C VAL A 444 -18.00 27.11 14.53
N ALA A 445 -17.98 26.77 13.25
CA ALA A 445 -17.31 25.57 12.75
C ALA A 445 -15.80 25.60 12.98
N ASP A 446 -15.14 26.75 12.81
CA ASP A 446 -13.71 26.92 13.09
C ASP A 446 -13.43 26.83 14.60
N SER A 447 -14.28 27.42 15.46
CA SER A 447 -14.19 27.25 16.92
C SER A 447 -14.35 25.80 17.34
N LEU A 448 -15.32 25.07 16.77
CA LEU A 448 -15.51 23.64 17.00
C LEU A 448 -14.29 22.83 16.56
N PHE A 449 -13.73 23.12 15.39
CA PHE A 449 -12.55 22.46 14.87
C PHE A 449 -11.32 22.63 15.78
N HIS A 450 -11.06 23.86 16.25
CA HIS A 450 -9.98 24.12 17.19
C HIS A 450 -10.22 23.46 18.56
N CYS A 451 -11.47 23.40 19.03
CA CYS A 451 -11.82 22.70 20.27
C CYS A 451 -11.60 21.18 20.16
N ILE A 452 -11.94 20.56 19.02
CA ILE A 452 -11.69 19.14 18.78
C ILE A 452 -10.18 18.86 18.83
N ASN A 453 -9.37 19.66 18.15
CA ASN A 453 -7.91 19.51 18.15
C ASN A 453 -7.30 19.73 19.55
N TRP A 454 -7.83 20.69 20.31
CA TRP A 454 -7.47 20.91 21.70
C TRP A 454 -7.75 19.68 22.58
N PHE A 455 -8.96 19.12 22.50
CA PHE A 455 -9.32 17.91 23.25
C PHE A 455 -8.53 16.67 22.80
N ARG A 456 -8.12 16.57 21.53
CA ARG A 456 -7.22 15.50 21.04
C ARG A 456 -5.84 15.57 21.70
N GLU A 457 -5.28 16.77 21.88
CA GLU A 457 -4.00 16.94 22.58
C GLU A 457 -4.11 16.72 24.10
N ILE A 458 -5.20 17.18 24.74
CA ILE A 458 -5.49 16.85 26.14
C ILE A 458 -5.61 15.34 26.31
N ALA A 459 -6.39 14.68 25.46
CA ALA A 459 -6.57 13.23 25.53
C ALA A 459 -5.23 12.52 25.43
N SER A 460 -4.36 12.95 24.52
CA SER A 460 -3.02 12.39 24.33
C SER A 460 -2.11 12.64 25.55
N ALA A 461 -2.21 13.80 26.20
CA ALA A 461 -1.42 14.15 27.39
C ALA A 461 -1.68 13.21 28.59
N PHE A 462 -2.95 13.08 28.99
CA PHE A 462 -3.31 12.46 30.27
C PHE A 462 -3.44 10.92 30.20
N VAL A 463 -3.18 10.30 29.05
CA VAL A 463 -3.26 8.84 28.90
C VAL A 463 -2.10 8.11 29.59
N LYS A 464 -0.92 8.72 29.74
CA LYS A 464 0.24 8.11 30.42
C LYS A 464 0.31 8.38 31.92
N HIS A 465 -0.56 9.26 32.44
CA HIS A 465 -0.53 9.67 33.84
C HIS A 465 -0.75 8.47 34.79
N SER A 466 0.17 8.32 35.75
CA SER A 466 0.33 7.12 36.60
C SER A 466 0.30 7.42 38.11
N ASN A 467 -0.13 8.62 38.51
CA ASN A 467 -0.09 9.10 39.91
C ASN A 467 -1.26 8.55 40.78
N LYS A 468 -1.20 8.68 42.11
CA LYS A 468 -2.19 8.18 43.10
C LYS A 468 -3.65 8.57 42.82
N LYS A 469 -3.90 9.61 42.00
CA LYS A 469 -5.22 10.07 41.52
C LYS A 469 -5.66 9.46 40.17
N VAL A 470 -5.02 8.38 39.68
CA VAL A 470 -5.32 7.76 38.36
C VAL A 470 -6.83 7.64 38.11
N ARG A 471 -7.62 7.21 39.10
CA ARG A 471 -9.07 7.05 38.93
C ARG A 471 -9.77 8.33 38.47
N LYS A 472 -9.59 9.45 39.19
CA LYS A 472 -10.25 10.73 38.88
C LYS A 472 -9.85 11.22 37.49
N VAL A 473 -8.55 11.18 37.18
CA VAL A 473 -7.99 11.57 35.88
C VAL A 473 -8.57 10.71 34.75
N ARG A 474 -8.68 9.39 34.94
CA ARG A 474 -9.24 8.48 33.93
C ARG A 474 -10.72 8.70 33.68
N VAL A 475 -11.50 8.96 34.73
CA VAL A 475 -12.94 9.28 34.58
C VAL A 475 -13.11 10.60 33.82
N LYS A 476 -12.36 11.65 34.19
CA LYS A 476 -12.37 12.94 33.47
C LYS A 476 -11.94 12.76 32.01
N LEU A 477 -10.90 11.97 31.75
CA LEU A 477 -10.43 11.65 30.40
C LEU A 477 -11.51 10.92 29.56
N MET A 478 -12.20 9.93 30.13
CA MET A 478 -13.29 9.23 29.41
C MET A 478 -14.44 10.18 29.07
N LYS A 479 -14.80 11.09 29.99
CA LYS A 479 -15.79 12.15 29.73
C LYS A 479 -15.31 13.10 28.62
N ARG A 480 -14.04 13.52 28.62
CA ARG A 480 -13.45 14.34 27.54
C ARG A 480 -13.50 13.68 26.17
N ILE A 481 -13.17 12.39 26.08
CA ILE A 481 -13.28 11.66 24.80
C ILE A 481 -14.75 11.54 24.39
N GLY A 482 -15.67 11.39 25.34
CA GLY A 482 -17.12 11.48 25.09
C GLY A 482 -17.52 12.82 24.46
N HIS A 483 -17.08 13.95 25.05
CA HIS A 483 -17.32 15.29 24.49
C HIS A 483 -16.70 15.44 23.10
N LEU A 484 -15.53 14.87 22.86
CA LEU A 484 -14.88 14.89 21.55
C LEU A 484 -15.74 14.19 20.48
N VAL A 485 -16.29 13.00 20.78
CA VAL A 485 -17.18 12.27 19.86
C VAL A 485 -18.43 13.09 19.53
N GLU A 486 -18.98 13.80 20.51
CA GLU A 486 -20.12 14.69 20.34
C GLU A 486 -19.77 15.91 19.47
N LEU A 487 -18.66 16.58 19.75
CA LEU A 487 -18.19 17.74 19.00
C LEU A 487 -17.89 17.41 17.52
N GLU A 488 -17.30 16.25 17.24
CA GLU A 488 -17.08 15.80 15.86
C GLU A 488 -18.41 15.58 15.12
N ARG A 489 -19.42 15.03 15.80
CA ARG A 489 -20.77 14.86 15.22
C ARG A 489 -21.42 16.22 14.92
N LEU A 490 -21.32 17.17 15.85
CA LEU A 490 -21.84 18.53 15.69
C LEU A 490 -21.14 19.28 14.54
N LEU A 491 -19.81 19.15 14.42
CA LEU A 491 -19.06 19.75 13.31
C LEU A 491 -19.51 19.20 11.95
N VAL A 492 -19.63 17.87 11.84
CA VAL A 492 -20.12 17.23 10.60
C VAL A 492 -21.55 17.67 10.27
N LYS A 493 -22.41 17.83 11.28
CA LYS A 493 -23.77 18.37 11.11
C LYS A 493 -23.74 19.80 10.57
N CYS A 494 -22.97 20.70 11.21
CA CYS A 494 -22.81 22.09 10.78
C CYS A 494 -22.28 22.20 9.33
N LEU A 495 -21.25 21.42 8.98
CA LEU A 495 -20.70 21.39 7.62
C LEU A 495 -21.71 20.89 6.57
N LYS A 496 -22.49 19.86 6.89
CA LYS A 496 -23.49 19.29 5.97
C LYS A 496 -24.69 20.20 5.75
N GLU A 497 -25.21 20.79 6.82
CA GLU A 497 -26.47 21.52 6.79
C GLU A 497 -26.30 22.96 6.32
N GLN A 498 -25.17 23.61 6.62
CA GLN A 498 -25.04 25.06 6.44
C GLN A 498 -23.89 25.50 5.52
N ILE A 499 -22.74 24.83 5.58
CA ILE A 499 -21.50 25.29 4.92
C ILE A 499 -20.69 24.15 4.25
N PRO A 500 -21.24 23.46 3.23
CA PRO A 500 -20.57 22.33 2.58
C PRO A 500 -19.28 22.70 1.80
N ASP A 501 -19.14 23.98 1.41
CA ASP A 501 -17.98 24.48 0.65
C ASP A 501 -16.86 25.06 1.55
N HIS A 502 -17.08 25.13 2.87
CA HIS A 502 -16.12 25.75 3.79
C HIS A 502 -14.87 24.87 3.95
N LYS A 503 -13.70 25.51 3.91
CA LYS A 503 -12.43 24.84 4.15
C LYS A 503 -12.00 25.13 5.57
N LEU A 504 -11.93 24.08 6.38
CA LEU A 504 -11.45 24.17 7.75
C LEU A 504 -9.97 24.60 7.79
N PRO A 505 -9.52 25.23 8.88
CA PRO A 505 -8.11 25.53 9.11
C PRO A 505 -7.22 24.27 9.06
N PRO A 506 -5.93 24.40 8.70
CA PRO A 506 -5.02 23.27 8.72
C PRO A 506 -4.67 22.83 10.15
N SER A 507 -4.74 21.53 10.45
CA SER A 507 -4.28 20.96 11.74
C SER A 507 -2.75 20.89 11.86
N TYR A 508 -2.06 20.76 10.71
CA TYR A 508 -0.62 20.65 10.58
C TYR A 508 -0.09 21.59 9.50
N PHE A 509 1.15 22.06 9.66
CA PHE A 509 1.75 23.07 8.79
C PHE A 509 2.90 22.54 7.92
N TYR A 510 2.99 21.21 7.74
CA TYR A 510 4.05 20.55 6.98
C TYR A 510 3.85 20.63 5.46
N ASP A 511 2.60 20.57 4.99
CA ASP A 511 2.23 20.46 3.56
C ASP A 511 1.69 21.78 3.01
N ILE A 512 2.48 22.85 3.08
CA ILE A 512 2.17 24.12 2.39
C ILE A 512 2.84 24.13 1.01
N LEU A 513 2.68 23.03 0.27
CA LEU A 513 2.70 23.09 -1.19
C LEU A 513 1.28 23.41 -1.63
N PRO A 514 1.07 24.33 -2.60
CA PRO A 514 -0.27 24.56 -3.09
C PRO A 514 -0.82 23.22 -3.57
N SER A 515 -1.96 22.82 -3.00
CA SER A 515 -2.77 21.70 -3.47
C SER A 515 -3.08 21.96 -4.95
N ALA A 516 -2.19 21.50 -5.82
CA ALA A 516 -2.52 21.29 -7.20
C ALA A 516 -3.59 20.21 -7.16
N ALA A 517 -4.79 20.58 -7.62
CA ALA A 517 -5.82 19.64 -7.99
C ALA A 517 -5.15 18.40 -8.60
N LYS A 518 -5.60 17.20 -8.17
CA LYS A 518 -5.28 15.93 -8.84
C LYS A 518 -5.78 16.00 -10.29
N GLY A 519 -5.02 16.69 -11.12
CA GLY A 519 -5.07 16.70 -12.57
C GLY A 519 -3.92 15.83 -13.06
N SER A 520 -4.25 14.93 -13.97
CA SER A 520 -3.35 14.01 -14.68
C SER A 520 -2.00 14.63 -15.08
N PRO A 521 -0.92 13.83 -15.14
CA PRO A 521 0.42 14.34 -15.40
C PRO A 521 0.56 14.85 -16.83
N ILE A 522 0.75 16.16 -16.98
CA ILE A 522 1.29 16.76 -18.20
C ILE A 522 2.82 16.64 -18.14
N LYS A 523 3.37 15.82 -19.03
CA LYS A 523 4.81 15.75 -19.29
C LYS A 523 5.24 17.01 -20.04
N THR A 524 6.15 17.79 -19.47
CA THR A 524 6.95 18.75 -20.26
C THR A 524 8.43 18.46 -20.06
N LYS A 525 9.10 18.19 -21.19
CA LYS A 525 10.53 17.94 -21.31
C LYS A 525 11.33 19.21 -21.02
N SER A 526 12.45 19.02 -20.34
CA SER A 526 13.56 19.95 -20.14
C SER A 526 14.29 20.33 -21.44
N VAL A 527 14.75 21.58 -21.58
CA VAL A 527 16.12 21.94 -22.07
C VAL A 527 16.55 23.27 -21.43
N ALA A 528 17.86 23.41 -21.25
CA ALA A 528 18.61 24.34 -20.40
C ALA A 528 18.93 25.74 -20.98
N ARG A 529 19.18 26.65 -20.03
CA ARG A 529 20.05 27.87 -19.95
C ARG A 529 20.70 28.44 -21.24
N ILE A 530 20.69 29.78 -21.37
CA ILE A 530 21.85 30.71 -21.20
C ILE A 530 21.42 32.21 -21.18
N LYS A 531 21.86 32.89 -20.10
CA LYS A 531 22.29 34.29 -19.79
C LYS A 531 21.65 35.58 -20.38
N GLN A 532 21.50 36.56 -19.47
CA GLN A 532 21.14 38.00 -19.55
C GLN A 532 22.27 38.90 -20.17
N PRO A 533 22.24 40.27 -20.23
CA PRO A 533 21.29 41.28 -19.68
C PRO A 533 20.98 42.60 -20.46
N SER A 534 19.99 43.34 -19.94
CA SER A 534 19.89 44.82 -19.76
C SER A 534 19.09 45.76 -20.73
N LYS A 535 18.07 46.40 -20.11
CA LYS A 535 17.60 47.82 -20.14
C LYS A 535 17.05 48.53 -21.41
N LYS A 536 15.83 49.11 -21.21
CA LYS A 536 15.21 50.34 -21.82
C LYS A 536 14.77 50.19 -23.30
N LYS A 537 13.60 50.61 -23.81
CA LYS A 537 12.60 51.67 -23.53
C LYS A 537 11.28 51.38 -24.29
N LEU A 538 10.16 51.83 -23.72
CA LEU A 538 8.90 52.36 -24.31
C LEU A 538 8.35 51.96 -25.72
N LYS A 539 7.07 51.53 -25.67
CA LYS A 539 5.85 51.96 -26.42
C LYS A 539 5.57 51.56 -27.89
N LYS A 540 4.33 51.00 -28.03
CA LYS A 540 3.31 51.06 -29.12
C LYS A 540 3.66 50.38 -30.45
N ASN A 541 3.00 49.26 -30.78
CA ASN A 541 1.65 49.07 -31.38
C ASN A 541 1.60 49.34 -32.89
N THR A 542 1.22 48.29 -33.63
CA THR A 542 0.20 48.17 -34.73
C THR A 542 0.69 47.61 -36.07
N GLY A 543 -0.03 46.59 -36.56
CA GLY A 543 -0.29 46.22 -37.97
C GLY A 543 0.88 45.63 -38.74
N GLU A 544 0.90 44.33 -39.04
CA GLU A 544 0.28 43.67 -40.22
C GLU A 544 1.06 43.83 -41.54
N ALA A 545 1.12 42.71 -42.28
CA ALA A 545 1.53 42.54 -43.69
C ALA A 545 3.04 42.46 -43.99
N VAL A 546 3.59 41.65 -44.92
CA VAL A 546 3.07 40.71 -45.93
C VAL A 546 4.28 39.97 -46.56
N ASP A 547 4.06 38.71 -46.96
CA ASP A 547 4.64 37.86 -48.03
C ASP A 547 6.13 37.80 -48.39
N SER A 548 6.63 36.55 -48.50
CA SER A 548 7.18 35.93 -49.74
C SER A 548 7.58 34.46 -49.45
N ILE A 549 6.95 33.44 -50.07
CA ILE A 549 7.31 32.80 -51.38
C ILE A 549 8.66 32.04 -51.24
N LEU A 550 8.86 30.72 -51.40
CA LEU A 550 8.20 29.62 -52.14
C LEU A 550 8.71 28.23 -51.64
N ASN A 551 7.83 27.22 -51.76
CA ASN A 551 7.96 25.79 -52.14
C ASN A 551 9.17 24.93 -51.66
N ASP A 552 9.06 23.64 -51.33
CA ASP A 552 8.23 22.59 -51.93
C ASP A 552 8.03 21.37 -51.00
N SER A 553 6.80 20.86 -50.99
CA SER A 553 6.35 19.45 -51.00
C SER A 553 7.06 18.34 -50.18
N THR A 554 6.36 17.80 -49.17
CA THR A 554 5.77 16.43 -49.18
C THR A 554 5.01 16.13 -47.88
N ALA A 555 3.79 15.62 -48.03
CA ALA A 555 2.76 15.52 -46.99
C ALA A 555 2.73 14.15 -46.28
N SER A 556 2.33 14.15 -45.01
CA SER A 556 1.76 12.98 -44.31
C SER A 556 0.76 13.47 -43.26
N THR A 557 -0.52 13.51 -43.65
CA THR A 557 -1.64 14.04 -42.86
C THR A 557 -2.28 12.91 -42.05
N SER A 558 -2.33 13.05 -40.72
CA SER A 558 -3.26 12.32 -39.85
C SER A 558 -4.27 13.34 -39.29
N ALA A 559 -5.42 13.44 -39.95
CA ALA A 559 -6.52 14.30 -39.56
C ALA A 559 -7.44 13.58 -38.54
N THR A 560 -7.71 14.29 -37.44
CA THR A 560 -8.61 13.89 -36.36
C THR A 560 -10.01 14.39 -36.70
N PHE A 561 -11.00 13.49 -36.73
CA PHE A 561 -12.41 13.87 -36.91
C PHE A 561 -12.98 14.49 -35.63
N VAL A 562 -13.57 15.67 -35.81
CA VAL A 562 -14.41 16.39 -34.87
C VAL A 562 -15.84 15.86 -34.98
N ALA A 563 -16.46 15.51 -33.84
CA ALA A 563 -17.90 15.30 -33.75
C ALA A 563 -18.52 16.26 -32.72
N THR A 564 -19.55 16.96 -33.18
CA THR A 564 -20.25 18.12 -32.65
C THR A 564 -21.19 17.78 -31.47
N GLN A 565 -21.14 18.56 -30.39
CA GLN A 565 -22.13 18.52 -29.30
C GLN A 565 -23.17 19.65 -29.44
N LYS A 566 -24.44 19.26 -29.63
CA LYS A 566 -25.60 20.15 -29.46
C LYS A 566 -25.94 20.31 -27.97
N ARG A 567 -26.13 21.56 -27.55
CA ARG A 567 -26.54 22.00 -26.21
C ARG A 567 -27.98 21.57 -25.89
N LYS A 568 -28.20 20.98 -24.71
CA LYS A 568 -29.49 20.97 -23.99
C LYS A 568 -29.28 21.51 -22.57
N ALA A 569 -30.21 22.34 -22.12
CA ALA A 569 -30.18 23.10 -20.87
C ALA A 569 -30.11 22.21 -19.62
N PRO A 570 -29.45 22.65 -18.53
CA PRO A 570 -29.30 21.85 -17.32
C PRO A 570 -30.53 21.99 -16.41
N SER A 571 -31.22 20.87 -16.18
CA SER A 571 -32.10 20.71 -15.03
C SER A 571 -31.25 20.46 -13.78
N ALA A 572 -31.48 21.25 -12.74
CA ALA A 572 -30.75 21.17 -11.48
C ALA A 572 -31.10 19.89 -10.71
N LYS A 573 -30.26 18.86 -10.82
CA LYS A 573 -30.11 17.83 -9.78
C LYS A 573 -28.84 18.16 -9.00
N ARG A 574 -28.99 18.66 -7.77
CA ARG A 574 -27.90 18.85 -6.81
C ARG A 574 -27.18 17.51 -6.63
N ARG A 575 -25.99 17.37 -7.20
CA ARG A 575 -25.04 16.32 -6.81
C ARG A 575 -24.60 16.64 -5.38
N VAL A 576 -24.93 15.78 -4.43
CA VAL A 576 -24.33 15.78 -3.09
C VAL A 576 -22.83 15.57 -3.29
N GLN A 577 -22.05 16.65 -3.20
CA GLN A 577 -20.60 16.54 -3.14
C GLN A 577 -20.25 15.92 -1.78
N SER A 578 -19.54 14.79 -1.78
CA SER A 578 -19.03 14.19 -0.56
C SER A 578 -18.09 15.19 0.12
N ILE A 579 -18.47 15.69 1.30
CA ILE A 579 -17.64 16.59 2.11
C ILE A 579 -16.34 15.85 2.44
N PRO A 580 -15.15 16.44 2.19
CA PRO A 580 -13.87 15.85 2.60
C PRO A 580 -13.87 15.58 4.11
N LYS A 581 -13.42 14.39 4.54
CA LYS A 581 -13.22 14.09 5.97
C LYS A 581 -12.30 15.17 6.58
N PRO A 582 -12.69 15.85 7.67
CA PRO A 582 -11.83 16.84 8.31
C PRO A 582 -10.48 16.23 8.72
N GLU A 583 -9.39 16.93 8.44
CA GLU A 583 -8.05 16.54 8.86
C GLU A 583 -7.79 17.07 10.28
N PHE A 584 -8.02 16.24 11.28
CA PHE A 584 -7.72 16.55 12.68
C PHE A 584 -6.28 16.20 13.07
N ARG A 585 -5.83 16.67 14.24
CA ARG A 585 -4.57 16.23 14.84
C ARG A 585 -4.60 14.74 15.21
N GLU A 586 -3.47 14.09 15.01
CA GLU A 586 -3.21 12.70 15.37
C GLU A 586 -3.24 12.54 16.89
N LEU A 587 -3.96 11.53 17.36
CA LEU A 587 -3.90 11.10 18.75
C LEU A 587 -2.58 10.35 18.99
N ASP A 588 -2.06 10.37 20.21
CA ASP A 588 -0.88 9.55 20.54
C ASP A 588 -1.21 8.05 20.52
N THR A 589 -0.21 7.19 20.30
CA THR A 589 -0.40 5.73 20.27
C THR A 589 -0.78 5.13 21.62
N ASP A 590 -0.46 5.84 22.70
CA ASP A 590 -0.72 5.41 24.07
C ASP A 590 -2.22 5.28 24.38
N LEU A 591 -3.11 5.87 23.58
CA LEU A 591 -4.57 5.76 23.72
C LEU A 591 -5.04 4.31 23.83
N ILE A 592 -4.29 3.36 23.27
CA ILE A 592 -4.56 1.92 23.37
C ILE A 592 -4.69 1.43 24.82
N ILE A 593 -4.06 2.11 25.79
CA ILE A 593 -4.16 1.82 27.23
C ILE A 593 -5.63 1.87 27.70
N LEU A 594 -6.48 2.68 27.08
CA LEU A 594 -7.90 2.79 27.43
C LEU A 594 -8.70 1.54 27.07
N LEU A 595 -8.23 0.72 26.13
CA LEU A 595 -8.86 -0.57 25.78
C LEU A 595 -8.71 -1.63 26.88
N LYS A 596 -7.97 -1.33 27.97
CA LYS A 596 -7.83 -2.22 29.11
C LYS A 596 -9.08 -2.33 29.97
N TYR A 597 -9.99 -1.35 29.87
CA TYR A 597 -11.18 -1.26 30.71
C TYR A 597 -12.34 -2.08 30.12
N PRO A 598 -13.20 -2.67 30.98
CA PRO A 598 -14.35 -3.44 30.54
C PRO A 598 -15.40 -2.53 29.86
N LEU A 599 -16.01 -3.05 28.80
CA LEU A 599 -17.09 -2.38 28.07
C LEU A 599 -18.39 -2.35 28.87
N ASN A 600 -19.02 -1.19 28.97
CA ASN A 600 -20.40 -1.04 29.44
C ASN A 600 -21.30 -0.67 28.26
N LEU A 601 -22.35 -1.47 28.06
CA LEU A 601 -23.36 -1.29 27.00
C LEU A 601 -24.54 -0.44 27.45
N SER A 602 -24.70 -0.22 28.76
CA SER A 602 -25.83 0.52 29.34
C SER A 602 -25.53 2.03 29.34
N GLU A 603 -26.54 2.86 29.00
CA GLU A 603 -26.44 4.32 29.10
C GLU A 603 -26.58 4.84 30.54
N GLU A 604 -27.08 4.00 31.44
CA GLU A 604 -27.23 4.33 32.86
C GLU A 604 -25.86 4.38 33.54
N ASN A 605 -25.61 5.48 34.27
CA ASN A 605 -24.45 5.60 35.16
C ASN A 605 -24.63 4.60 36.31
N SER A 606 -24.18 3.36 36.14
CA SER A 606 -24.00 2.49 37.29
C SER A 606 -22.89 3.09 38.16
N ASP A 607 -23.20 3.45 39.41
CA ASP A 607 -22.24 3.79 40.48
C ASP A 607 -21.36 2.58 40.87
N SER A 608 -21.06 1.70 39.92
CA SER A 608 -20.14 0.59 40.10
C SER A 608 -18.73 1.14 40.40
N PRO A 609 -18.01 0.55 41.35
CA PRO A 609 -16.67 0.99 41.72
C PRO A 609 -15.63 0.78 40.60
N ASP A 610 -15.95 0.11 39.50
CA ASP A 610 -14.99 -0.18 38.42
C ASP A 610 -15.06 0.87 37.29
N ILE A 611 -13.89 1.26 36.76
CA ILE A 611 -13.78 2.18 35.62
C ILE A 611 -14.21 1.41 34.35
N THR A 612 -15.35 1.78 33.77
CA THR A 612 -15.86 1.20 32.51
C THR A 612 -15.68 2.12 31.32
N ILE A 613 -15.57 1.55 30.12
CA ILE A 613 -15.58 2.31 28.86
C ILE A 613 -16.95 2.22 28.19
N ARG A 614 -17.52 3.36 27.79
CA ARG A 614 -18.78 3.43 27.02
C ARG A 614 -18.55 2.97 25.58
N ILE A 615 -19.58 2.44 24.92
CA ILE A 615 -19.46 1.94 23.54
C ILE A 615 -18.98 2.99 22.53
N ALA A 616 -19.48 4.23 22.60
CA ALA A 616 -19.07 5.30 21.69
C ALA A 616 -17.57 5.66 21.86
N VAL A 617 -17.10 5.70 23.10
CA VAL A 617 -15.68 5.97 23.43
C VAL A 617 -14.80 4.79 23.00
N PHE A 618 -15.24 3.56 23.25
CA PHE A 618 -14.55 2.35 22.81
C PHE A 618 -14.41 2.30 21.29
N GLN A 619 -15.50 2.57 20.55
CA GLN A 619 -15.50 2.62 19.10
C GLN A 619 -14.54 3.68 18.56
N TYR A 620 -14.55 4.87 19.16
CA TYR A 620 -13.68 5.97 18.77
C TYR A 620 -12.19 5.60 18.95
N VAL A 621 -11.79 5.12 20.14
CA VAL A 621 -10.40 4.70 20.42
C VAL A 621 -9.99 3.54 19.52
N LEU A 622 -10.85 2.55 19.32
CA LEU A 622 -10.54 1.40 18.47
C LEU A 622 -10.39 1.80 17.00
N SER A 623 -11.21 2.75 16.52
CA SER A 623 -11.12 3.26 15.14
C SER A 623 -9.77 3.95 14.87
N ASP A 624 -9.29 4.75 15.82
CA ASP A 624 -7.97 5.40 15.74
C ASP A 624 -6.82 4.39 15.74
N VAL A 625 -6.88 3.38 16.61
CA VAL A 625 -5.88 2.30 16.66
C VAL A 625 -5.87 1.50 15.36
N VAL A 626 -7.04 1.18 14.80
CA VAL A 626 -7.18 0.46 13.52
C VAL A 626 -6.62 1.29 12.36
N GLU A 627 -6.91 2.59 12.31
CA GLU A 627 -6.36 3.50 11.27
C GLU A 627 -4.84 3.55 11.33
N LYS A 628 -4.24 3.66 12.53
CA LYS A 628 -2.79 3.61 12.73
C LYS A 628 -2.18 2.26 12.36
N LEU A 629 -2.80 1.16 12.76
CA LEU A 629 -2.35 -0.19 12.37
C LEU A 629 -2.42 -0.39 10.86
N ASP A 630 -3.46 0.11 10.18
CA ASP A 630 -3.58 0.01 8.73
C ASP A 630 -2.47 0.78 8.01
N LEU A 631 -2.10 1.96 8.52
CA LEU A 631 -0.97 2.74 8.01
C LEU A 631 0.37 2.02 8.19
N VAL A 632 0.60 1.40 9.36
CA VAL A 632 1.84 0.68 9.68
C VAL A 632 1.95 -0.66 8.94
N VAL A 633 0.89 -1.47 8.93
CA VAL A 633 0.91 -2.80 8.29
C VAL A 633 0.99 -2.67 6.76
N ASN A 634 0.33 -1.69 6.17
CA ASN A 634 0.36 -1.46 4.73
C ASN A 634 1.46 -0.48 4.26
N ASN A 635 2.35 -0.03 5.16
CA ASN A 635 3.45 0.91 4.87
C ASN A 635 3.03 2.09 4.00
N LYS A 636 1.89 2.71 4.33
CA LYS A 636 1.45 3.93 3.65
C LYS A 636 2.40 5.07 4.03
N ASN A 637 2.64 6.02 3.12
CA ASN A 637 3.55 7.13 3.38
C ASN A 637 3.06 7.94 4.60
N LEU A 638 3.76 7.81 5.71
CA LEU A 638 3.44 8.41 7.01
C LEU A 638 3.74 9.92 7.04
N GLY A 639 4.38 10.49 6.02
CA GLY A 639 4.70 11.92 6.00
C GLY A 639 5.53 12.36 7.21
N MET A 640 5.17 13.49 7.82
CA MET A 640 5.73 14.00 9.07
C MET A 640 4.87 13.62 10.30
N SER A 641 4.05 12.57 10.19
CA SER A 641 3.22 12.09 11.29
C SER A 641 4.04 11.69 12.52
N ASN A 642 3.40 11.77 13.68
CA ASN A 642 3.95 11.30 14.95
C ASN A 642 4.20 9.80 14.91
N LEU A 643 3.36 9.09 14.18
CA LEU A 643 3.46 7.64 13.97
C LEU A 643 4.77 7.25 13.28
N GLY A 644 5.29 8.10 12.39
CA GLY A 644 6.60 7.90 11.75
C GLY A 644 7.79 8.01 12.70
N GLU A 645 7.59 8.55 13.91
CA GLU A 645 8.65 8.69 14.92
C GLU A 645 8.68 7.54 15.93
N ILE A 646 7.61 6.75 15.98
CA ILE A 646 7.45 5.62 16.90
C ILE A 646 7.96 4.35 16.23
N ASN A 647 8.65 3.51 17.02
CA ASN A 647 9.07 2.21 16.53
C ASN A 647 7.84 1.31 16.28
N THR A 648 7.63 0.92 15.03
CA THR A 648 6.50 0.09 14.58
C THR A 648 6.42 -1.24 15.33
N ALA A 649 7.56 -1.84 15.68
CA ALA A 649 7.60 -3.08 16.45
C ALA A 649 7.09 -2.89 17.89
N ASN A 650 7.36 -1.73 18.51
CA ASN A 650 6.89 -1.44 19.87
C ASN A 650 5.37 -1.23 19.89
N LEU A 651 4.83 -0.49 18.92
CA LEU A 651 3.38 -0.29 18.79
C LEU A 651 2.65 -1.64 18.67
N ILE A 652 3.18 -2.55 17.86
CA ILE A 652 2.57 -3.88 17.66
C ILE A 652 2.69 -4.73 18.91
N LYS A 653 3.82 -4.67 19.64
CA LYS A 653 3.95 -5.32 20.95
C LYS A 653 2.90 -4.81 21.94
N ASP A 654 2.64 -3.50 21.95
CA ASP A 654 1.60 -2.94 22.82
C ASP A 654 0.20 -3.39 22.39
N CYS A 655 -0.10 -3.44 21.10
CA CYS A 655 -1.34 -4.03 20.58
C CYS A 655 -1.51 -5.50 20.98
N VAL A 656 -0.44 -6.28 20.88
CA VAL A 656 -0.40 -7.68 21.32
C VAL A 656 -0.75 -7.78 22.82
N LYS A 657 -0.19 -6.93 23.68
CA LYS A 657 -0.50 -6.92 25.13
C LYS A 657 -1.98 -6.66 25.43
N PHE A 658 -2.64 -5.79 24.67
CA PHE A 658 -4.06 -5.46 24.91
C PHE A 658 -5.04 -6.38 24.17
N ALA A 659 -4.59 -7.20 23.23
CA ALA A 659 -5.43 -8.10 22.44
C ALA A 659 -6.36 -9.02 23.27
N PRO A 660 -5.94 -9.63 24.41
CA PRO A 660 -6.84 -10.45 25.22
C PRO A 660 -8.03 -9.66 25.82
N LYS A 661 -7.81 -8.40 26.17
CA LYS A 661 -8.85 -7.52 26.74
C LYS A 661 -9.82 -7.06 25.65
N VAL A 662 -9.30 -6.72 24.48
CA VAL A 662 -10.11 -6.46 23.28
C VAL A 662 -10.95 -7.70 22.93
N PHE A 663 -10.40 -8.91 23.07
CA PHE A 663 -11.15 -10.15 22.84
C PHE A 663 -12.31 -10.33 23.82
N LYS A 664 -12.13 -9.97 25.10
CA LYS A 664 -13.21 -10.00 26.10
C LYS A 664 -14.32 -9.01 25.74
N ASN A 665 -13.96 -7.78 25.36
CA ASN A 665 -14.94 -6.77 24.92
C ASN A 665 -15.64 -7.18 23.62
N PHE A 666 -14.91 -7.82 22.70
CA PHE A 666 -15.47 -8.39 21.46
C PHE A 666 -16.55 -9.44 21.75
N LYS A 667 -16.35 -10.32 22.73
CA LYS A 667 -17.39 -11.29 23.15
C LYS A 667 -18.67 -10.62 23.66
N ILE A 668 -18.53 -9.56 24.46
CA ILE A 668 -19.69 -8.81 24.98
C ILE A 668 -20.48 -8.18 23.82
N ILE A 669 -19.78 -7.59 22.84
CA ILE A 669 -20.41 -7.02 21.63
C ILE A 669 -21.06 -8.12 20.79
N SER A 670 -20.37 -9.24 20.60
CA SER A 670 -20.83 -10.43 19.89
C SER A 670 -22.13 -10.98 20.49
N GLU A 671 -22.21 -11.11 21.82
CA GLU A 671 -23.43 -11.53 22.53
C GLU A 671 -24.56 -10.51 22.38
N ALA A 672 -24.26 -9.21 22.40
CA ALA A 672 -25.26 -8.16 22.17
C ALA A 672 -25.80 -8.19 20.73
N VAL A 673 -24.94 -8.39 19.73
CA VAL A 673 -25.34 -8.57 18.33
C VAL A 673 -26.20 -9.83 18.16
N LYS A 674 -25.83 -10.93 18.82
CA LYS A 674 -26.64 -12.15 18.83
C LYS A 674 -28.04 -11.91 19.41
N LYS A 675 -28.14 -11.24 20.56
CA LYS A 675 -29.45 -10.88 21.15
C LYS A 675 -30.30 -10.00 20.23
N MET A 676 -29.68 -9.12 19.44
CA MET A 676 -30.41 -8.34 18.43
C MET A 676 -30.90 -9.20 17.28
N LEU A 677 -30.09 -10.17 16.84
CA LEU A 677 -30.44 -11.08 15.76
C LEU A 677 -31.56 -12.06 16.19
N ASP A 678 -31.48 -12.59 17.41
CA ASP A 678 -32.50 -13.46 18.01
C ASP A 678 -33.86 -12.75 18.11
N LYS A 679 -33.88 -11.43 18.39
CA LYS A 679 -35.11 -10.62 18.42
C LYS A 679 -35.79 -10.45 17.05
N VAL A 680 -35.02 -10.61 15.98
CA VAL A 680 -35.43 -10.35 14.60
C VAL A 680 -35.67 -11.67 13.84
N GLU A 681 -35.55 -12.82 14.51
CA GLU A 681 -35.71 -14.16 13.92
C GLU A 681 -34.87 -14.35 12.64
N ASP A 682 -33.62 -13.85 12.64
CA ASP A 682 -32.68 -13.93 11.51
C ASP A 682 -33.14 -13.22 10.22
N VAL A 683 -34.14 -12.33 10.27
CA VAL A 683 -34.55 -11.50 9.13
C VAL A 683 -33.63 -10.28 8.97
N TYR A 684 -32.64 -10.40 8.08
CA TYR A 684 -31.62 -9.36 7.88
C TYR A 684 -32.13 -8.02 7.30
N ASP A 685 -33.36 -8.01 6.76
CA ASP A 685 -34.04 -6.82 6.22
C ASP A 685 -34.85 -6.01 7.24
N HIS A 686 -34.88 -6.46 8.50
CA HIS A 686 -35.73 -5.83 9.51
C HIS A 686 -35.24 -4.43 9.93
N ALA A 687 -36.18 -3.48 10.07
CA ALA A 687 -35.88 -2.08 10.40
C ALA A 687 -35.07 -1.90 11.70
N ASP A 688 -35.29 -2.76 12.70
CA ASP A 688 -34.59 -2.72 13.99
C ASP A 688 -33.07 -2.90 13.87
N LEU A 689 -32.60 -3.60 12.83
CA LEU A 689 -31.18 -3.77 12.55
C LEU A 689 -30.52 -2.50 11.98
N TYR A 690 -31.29 -1.45 11.65
CA TYR A 690 -30.80 -0.21 11.05
C TYR A 690 -30.98 1.02 11.95
N THR A 691 -31.36 0.79 13.21
CA THR A 691 -31.35 1.81 14.28
C THR A 691 -29.93 2.33 14.55
N ASN A 692 -29.81 3.52 15.14
CA ASN A 692 -28.50 4.10 15.46
C ASN A 692 -27.69 3.25 16.47
N GLU A 693 -28.38 2.59 17.39
CA GLU A 693 -27.78 1.64 18.34
C GLU A 693 -27.24 0.40 17.62
N ALA A 694 -28.05 -0.19 16.72
CA ALA A 694 -27.61 -1.34 15.93
C ALA A 694 -26.42 -0.99 15.02
N LYS A 695 -26.40 0.21 14.43
CA LYS A 695 -25.26 0.71 13.63
C LYS A 695 -23.99 0.84 14.48
N THR A 696 -24.11 1.40 15.68
CA THR A 696 -23.00 1.53 16.64
C THR A 696 -22.42 0.16 17.02
N LEU A 697 -23.29 -0.82 17.28
CA LEU A 697 -22.89 -2.19 17.59
C LEU A 697 -22.25 -2.92 16.40
N LYS A 698 -22.84 -2.84 15.20
CA LYS A 698 -22.29 -3.41 13.95
C LYS A 698 -20.90 -2.84 13.64
N ASN A 699 -20.73 -1.53 13.76
CA ASN A 699 -19.45 -0.86 13.53
C ASN A 699 -18.40 -1.26 14.57
N SER A 700 -18.78 -1.36 15.85
CA SER A 700 -17.88 -1.80 16.91
C SER A 700 -17.42 -3.26 16.70
N PHE A 701 -18.32 -4.14 16.26
CA PHE A 701 -18.00 -5.52 15.88
C PHE A 701 -17.02 -5.57 14.70
N PHE A 702 -17.29 -4.80 13.64
CA PHE A 702 -16.40 -4.69 12.48
C PHE A 702 -15.00 -4.19 12.87
N LEU A 703 -14.90 -3.13 13.67
CA LEU A 703 -13.61 -2.58 14.09
C LEU A 703 -12.78 -3.58 14.92
N CYS A 704 -13.42 -4.42 15.73
CA CYS A 704 -12.72 -5.49 16.45
C CYS A 704 -12.12 -6.52 15.49
N LEU A 705 -12.89 -6.95 14.48
CA LEU A 705 -12.37 -7.87 13.45
C LEU A 705 -11.25 -7.22 12.63
N GLU A 706 -11.39 -5.95 12.28
CA GLU A 706 -10.37 -5.22 11.54
C GLU A 706 -9.07 -5.07 12.34
N TYR A 707 -9.18 -4.82 13.66
CA TYR A 707 -8.04 -4.82 14.58
C TYR A 707 -7.29 -6.17 14.57
N PHE A 708 -8.01 -7.28 14.74
CA PHE A 708 -7.39 -8.61 14.72
C PHE A 708 -6.83 -8.97 13.34
N LYS A 709 -7.51 -8.59 12.26
CA LYS A 709 -7.03 -8.79 10.89
C LYS A 709 -5.66 -8.14 10.70
N LEU A 710 -5.53 -6.87 11.08
CA LEU A 710 -4.28 -6.12 10.94
C LEU A 710 -3.19 -6.67 11.86
N LEU A 711 -3.54 -7.03 13.11
CA LEU A 711 -2.62 -7.62 14.07
C LEU A 711 -2.01 -8.93 13.56
N PHE A 712 -2.84 -9.86 13.06
CA PHE A 712 -2.37 -11.14 12.53
C PHE A 712 -1.74 -11.02 11.15
N SER A 713 -2.05 -9.99 10.37
CA SER A 713 -1.40 -9.75 9.06
C SER A 713 0.05 -9.26 9.17
N TRP A 714 0.51 -8.89 10.38
CA TRP A 714 1.87 -8.45 10.60
C TRP A 714 2.89 -9.57 10.36
N LYS A 715 3.91 -9.28 9.56
CA LYS A 715 4.93 -10.26 9.14
C LYS A 715 6.06 -10.46 10.16
N GLY A 716 6.11 -9.69 11.25
CA GLY A 716 7.17 -9.80 12.26
C GLY A 716 6.84 -10.78 13.39
N ASP A 717 7.89 -11.24 14.09
CA ASP A 717 7.81 -12.34 15.06
C ASP A 717 7.00 -12.03 16.33
N CYS A 718 6.61 -10.76 16.58
CA CYS A 718 5.94 -10.33 17.81
C CYS A 718 4.56 -10.98 18.02
N VAL A 719 3.86 -11.38 16.95
CA VAL A 719 2.53 -12.01 17.05
C VAL A 719 2.61 -13.41 17.66
N GLN A 720 3.77 -14.07 17.55
CA GLN A 720 4.01 -15.40 18.13
C GLN A 720 4.08 -15.36 19.67
N SER A 721 4.37 -14.20 20.27
CA SER A 721 4.38 -14.02 21.73
C SER A 721 2.98 -14.08 22.38
N LEU A 722 1.91 -14.09 21.58
CA LEU A 722 0.55 -14.37 22.07
C LEU A 722 0.33 -15.87 22.37
N ALA A 723 1.19 -16.75 21.86
CA ALA A 723 1.20 -18.15 22.22
C ALA A 723 2.01 -18.31 23.51
N ASP A 724 1.41 -18.85 24.57
CA ASP A 724 2.02 -18.99 25.91
C ASP A 724 3.47 -19.54 25.83
N GLU A 725 4.36 -18.99 26.68
CA GLU A 725 5.83 -19.17 26.63
C GLU A 725 6.34 -20.61 26.83
N ASP A 726 5.49 -21.60 27.12
CA ASP A 726 5.97 -22.88 27.66
C ASP A 726 6.13 -24.06 26.68
N THR A 727 5.83 -23.99 25.36
CA THR A 727 6.25 -25.05 24.40
C THR A 727 6.28 -24.60 22.91
N PRO A 728 7.43 -24.39 22.27
CA PRO A 728 7.52 -23.54 21.06
C PRO A 728 6.91 -24.10 19.76
N SER A 729 6.79 -25.42 19.57
CA SER A 729 6.38 -25.98 18.25
C SER A 729 4.97 -26.62 18.23
N GLN A 730 4.46 -27.09 19.37
CA GLN A 730 3.08 -27.58 19.51
C GLN A 730 2.11 -26.46 19.93
N SER A 731 2.60 -25.42 20.65
CA SER A 731 1.80 -24.27 21.08
C SER A 731 1.24 -23.46 19.91
N ILE A 732 2.01 -23.18 18.85
CA ILE A 732 1.52 -22.34 17.72
C ILE A 732 0.37 -23.01 16.96
N LYS A 733 0.45 -24.34 16.74
CA LYS A 733 -0.64 -25.08 16.06
C LYS A 733 -1.92 -25.05 16.90
N TYR A 734 -1.80 -25.27 18.22
CA TYR A 734 -2.91 -25.22 19.17
C TYR A 734 -3.46 -23.80 19.33
N PHE A 735 -2.60 -22.79 19.38
CA PHE A 735 -2.93 -21.37 19.46
C PHE A 735 -3.73 -20.90 18.25
N CYS A 736 -3.25 -21.17 17.03
CA CYS A 736 -3.99 -20.84 15.81
C CYS A 736 -5.35 -21.54 15.76
N ARG A 737 -5.42 -22.81 16.19
CA ARG A 737 -6.68 -23.56 16.29
C ARG A 737 -7.63 -22.97 17.33
N SER A 738 -7.13 -22.63 18.51
CA SER A 738 -7.89 -22.03 19.61
C SER A 738 -8.49 -20.70 19.20
N ILE A 739 -7.70 -19.83 18.56
CA ILE A 739 -8.19 -18.54 18.04
C ILE A 739 -9.23 -18.75 16.93
N ALA A 740 -8.94 -19.61 15.95
CA ALA A 740 -9.89 -19.90 14.88
C ALA A 740 -11.22 -20.42 15.43
N ASN A 741 -11.19 -21.31 16.43
CA ASN A 741 -12.40 -21.84 17.06
C ASN A 741 -13.18 -20.75 17.84
N ARG A 742 -12.47 -19.84 18.52
CA ARG A 742 -13.13 -18.73 19.22
C ARG A 742 -13.86 -17.80 18.24
N PHE A 743 -13.28 -17.54 17.07
CA PHE A 743 -13.94 -16.76 16.01
C PHE A 743 -15.06 -17.55 15.31
N HIS A 744 -14.95 -18.87 15.18
CA HIS A 744 -16.00 -19.69 14.56
C HIS A 744 -17.38 -19.50 15.23
N THR A 745 -17.40 -19.33 16.56
CA THR A 745 -18.64 -19.06 17.31
C THR A 745 -19.32 -17.72 16.98
N THR A 746 -18.63 -16.81 16.29
CA THR A 746 -19.12 -15.47 15.94
C THR A 746 -19.43 -15.32 14.45
N ILE A 747 -19.48 -16.41 13.69
CA ILE A 747 -19.67 -16.37 12.23
C ILE A 747 -21.03 -15.76 11.82
N ASP A 748 -22.11 -16.18 12.48
CA ASP A 748 -23.48 -15.75 12.14
C ASP A 748 -23.73 -14.27 12.47
N GLN A 749 -23.00 -13.73 13.44
CA GLN A 749 -23.07 -12.34 13.92
C GLN A 749 -22.42 -11.34 12.95
N CYS A 750 -21.79 -11.81 11.87
CA CYS A 750 -21.28 -10.94 10.81
C CYS A 750 -22.46 -10.36 10.00
N LEU A 751 -22.87 -9.13 10.34
CA LEU A 751 -23.98 -8.42 9.70
C LEU A 751 -23.55 -7.49 8.56
N SER A 752 -22.25 -7.27 8.36
CA SER A 752 -21.71 -6.48 7.25
C SER A 752 -20.71 -7.27 6.40
N LEU A 753 -20.71 -7.02 5.08
CA LEU A 753 -19.80 -7.70 4.15
C LEU A 753 -18.33 -7.40 4.47
N GLN A 754 -18.04 -6.20 4.96
CA GLN A 754 -16.69 -5.83 5.38
C GLN A 754 -16.23 -6.65 6.59
N ALA A 755 -17.11 -6.87 7.58
CA ALA A 755 -16.82 -7.74 8.72
C ALA A 755 -16.53 -9.18 8.28
N ALA A 756 -17.32 -9.73 7.35
CA ALA A 756 -17.11 -11.06 6.79
C ALA A 756 -15.74 -11.19 6.10
N VAL A 757 -15.32 -10.17 5.33
CA VAL A 757 -13.99 -10.19 4.69
C VAL A 757 -12.87 -10.06 5.70
N SER A 758 -13.01 -9.21 6.73
CA SER A 758 -12.00 -9.10 7.79
C SER A 758 -11.87 -10.41 8.56
N TYR A 759 -12.98 -11.11 8.81
CA TYR A 759 -12.98 -12.45 9.39
C TYR A 759 -12.20 -13.47 8.52
N VAL A 760 -12.49 -13.52 7.21
CA VAL A 760 -11.80 -14.46 6.29
C VAL A 760 -10.31 -14.14 6.22
N LYS A 761 -9.93 -12.86 6.22
CA LYS A 761 -8.53 -12.44 6.24
C LYS A 761 -7.80 -12.77 7.55
N ILE A 762 -8.51 -12.78 8.69
CA ILE A 762 -7.94 -13.30 9.96
C ILE A 762 -7.57 -14.78 9.79
N LEU A 763 -8.50 -15.60 9.28
CA LEU A 763 -8.24 -17.02 9.05
C LEU A 763 -7.12 -17.25 8.03
N GLU A 764 -7.06 -16.43 6.97
CA GLU A 764 -5.96 -16.45 6.00
C GLU A 764 -4.62 -16.15 6.68
N ALA A 765 -4.54 -15.10 7.50
CA ALA A 765 -3.32 -14.76 8.23
C ALA A 765 -2.89 -15.90 9.16
N LEU A 766 -3.83 -16.50 9.90
CA LEU A 766 -3.58 -17.67 10.76
C LEU A 766 -3.09 -18.89 9.96
N TYR A 767 -3.61 -19.10 8.74
CA TYR A 767 -3.13 -20.15 7.84
C TYR A 767 -1.72 -19.86 7.30
N GLN A 768 -1.37 -18.59 7.02
CA GLN A 768 0.00 -18.25 6.61
C GLN A 768 1.03 -18.51 7.71
N PHE A 769 0.67 -18.33 8.98
CA PHE A 769 1.53 -18.72 10.11
C PHE A 769 1.74 -20.23 10.21
N ASN A 770 0.79 -21.04 9.74
CA ASN A 770 0.87 -22.49 9.81
C ASN A 770 0.24 -23.16 8.57
N LYS A 771 0.98 -23.16 7.47
CA LYS A 771 0.55 -23.72 6.17
C LYS A 771 0.28 -25.23 6.21
N GLU A 772 0.70 -25.92 7.26
CA GLU A 772 0.48 -27.35 7.43
C GLU A 772 -0.90 -27.68 8.04
N ASN A 773 -1.65 -26.68 8.55
CA ASN A 773 -2.91 -26.94 9.22
C ASN A 773 -4.09 -27.01 8.24
N GLY A 774 -4.44 -28.22 7.81
CA GLY A 774 -5.59 -28.48 6.95
C GLY A 774 -6.93 -28.06 7.54
N GLU A 775 -7.08 -28.04 8.88
CA GLU A 775 -8.33 -27.66 9.53
C GLU A 775 -8.65 -26.16 9.35
N ILE A 776 -7.63 -25.29 9.45
CA ILE A 776 -7.82 -23.85 9.22
C ILE A 776 -8.16 -23.58 7.75
N LYS A 777 -7.55 -24.34 6.82
CA LYS A 777 -7.90 -24.26 5.40
C LYS A 777 -9.36 -24.67 5.15
N LEU A 778 -9.83 -25.73 5.80
CA LEU A 778 -11.25 -26.15 5.71
C LEU A 778 -12.19 -25.12 6.34
N ALA A 779 -11.83 -24.56 7.50
CA ALA A 779 -12.60 -23.49 8.15
C ALA A 779 -12.67 -22.22 7.29
N LEU A 780 -11.57 -21.85 6.61
CA LEU A 780 -11.52 -20.73 5.67
C LEU A 780 -12.50 -20.94 4.51
N ILE A 781 -12.43 -22.10 3.84
CA ILE A 781 -13.32 -22.44 2.73
C ILE A 781 -14.79 -22.50 3.18
N GLY A 782 -15.05 -23.15 4.33
CA GLY A 782 -16.38 -23.25 4.91
C GLY A 782 -16.98 -21.89 5.25
N SER A 783 -16.19 -21.00 5.83
CA SER A 783 -16.62 -19.64 6.19
C SER A 783 -16.90 -18.79 4.94
N SER A 784 -16.03 -18.85 3.92
CA SER A 784 -16.28 -18.18 2.64
C SER A 784 -17.55 -18.70 1.96
N THR A 785 -17.82 -20.00 2.01
CA THR A 785 -19.06 -20.59 1.47
C THR A 785 -20.28 -20.08 2.21
N HIS A 786 -20.25 -20.08 3.56
CA HIS A 786 -21.33 -19.57 4.39
C HIS A 786 -21.65 -18.09 4.07
N PHE A 787 -20.62 -17.23 3.95
CA PHE A 787 -20.81 -15.82 3.62
C PHE A 787 -21.30 -15.56 2.19
N LEU A 788 -20.97 -16.45 1.24
CA LEU A 788 -21.46 -16.34 -0.14
C LEU A 788 -22.94 -16.75 -0.27
N ASN A 789 -23.43 -17.58 0.65
CA ASN A 789 -24.84 -18.00 0.74
C ASN A 789 -25.73 -16.99 1.47
N LYS A 790 -25.18 -15.86 1.93
CA LYS A 790 -25.90 -14.83 2.67
C LYS A 790 -26.10 -13.57 1.82
N ARG A 791 -27.26 -12.92 1.94
CA ARG A 791 -27.51 -11.59 1.38
C ARG A 791 -26.94 -10.48 2.25
N TRP A 792 -26.45 -9.42 1.58
CA TRP A 792 -25.77 -8.30 2.23
C TRP A 792 -26.49 -6.99 1.97
N TYR A 793 -26.63 -6.20 3.03
CA TYR A 793 -27.36 -4.94 3.06
C TYR A 793 -26.45 -3.80 3.50
N ASN A 794 -26.73 -2.61 2.98
CA ASN A 794 -26.02 -1.38 3.30
C ASN A 794 -26.54 -0.74 4.60
N ASP A 795 -25.93 0.37 5.04
CA ASP A 795 -26.33 1.08 6.28
C ASP A 795 -27.75 1.68 6.26
N SER A 796 -28.41 1.68 5.10
CA SER A 796 -29.79 2.18 4.92
C SER A 796 -30.82 1.05 4.84
N GLY A 797 -30.37 -0.22 4.80
CA GLY A 797 -31.23 -1.38 4.62
C GLY A 797 -31.50 -1.76 3.17
N ASP A 798 -30.87 -1.11 2.19
CA ASP A 798 -30.94 -1.55 0.79
C ASP A 798 -29.87 -2.58 0.48
N ILE A 799 -30.03 -3.33 -0.61
CA ILE A 799 -29.04 -4.29 -1.11
C ILE A 799 -27.70 -3.56 -1.34
N ASP A 800 -26.63 -4.09 -0.75
CA ASP A 800 -25.28 -3.52 -0.91
C ASP A 800 -24.90 -3.58 -2.40
N THR A 801 -24.49 -2.43 -2.97
CA THR A 801 -24.08 -2.31 -4.37
C THR A 801 -22.89 -1.37 -4.49
N GLY A 802 -21.85 -1.79 -5.24
CA GLY A 802 -20.77 -0.89 -5.63
C GLY A 802 -19.37 -1.49 -5.72
N LYS A 803 -18.38 -0.62 -5.95
CA LYS A 803 -16.98 -1.04 -6.15
C LYS A 803 -16.38 -1.73 -4.93
N LEU A 804 -16.71 -1.25 -3.72
CA LEU A 804 -16.18 -1.82 -2.48
C LEU A 804 -16.73 -3.23 -2.24
N GLN A 805 -18.02 -3.43 -2.49
CA GLN A 805 -18.65 -4.74 -2.47
C GLN A 805 -17.98 -5.70 -3.47
N HIS A 806 -17.74 -5.26 -4.72
CA HIS A 806 -17.06 -6.10 -5.72
C HIS A 806 -15.65 -6.53 -5.29
N LEU A 807 -14.89 -5.64 -4.64
CA LEU A 807 -13.57 -5.98 -4.09
C LEU A 807 -13.66 -6.98 -2.94
N ASN A 808 -14.67 -6.85 -2.08
CA ASN A 808 -14.91 -7.75 -0.97
C ASN A 808 -15.35 -9.14 -1.43
N LEU A 809 -16.29 -9.22 -2.38
CA LEU A 809 -16.71 -10.48 -3.01
C LEU A 809 -15.55 -11.16 -3.75
N ASP A 810 -14.67 -10.40 -4.40
CA ASP A 810 -13.48 -10.95 -5.07
C ASP A 810 -12.59 -11.75 -4.11
N ILE A 811 -12.46 -11.29 -2.85
CA ILE A 811 -11.68 -11.96 -1.82
C ILE A 811 -12.38 -13.25 -1.37
N LEU A 812 -13.69 -13.19 -1.06
CA LEU A 812 -14.46 -14.37 -0.63
C LEU A 812 -14.44 -15.47 -1.70
N ILE A 813 -14.64 -15.10 -2.97
CA ILE A 813 -14.68 -16.05 -4.08
C ILE A 813 -13.30 -16.69 -4.30
N LYS A 814 -12.20 -15.94 -4.16
CA LYS A 814 -10.85 -16.50 -4.27
C LYS A 814 -10.61 -17.61 -3.23
N HIS A 815 -11.00 -17.39 -1.98
CA HIS A 815 -10.84 -18.39 -0.91
C HIS A 815 -11.77 -19.58 -1.08
N PHE A 816 -13.01 -19.35 -1.54
CA PHE A 816 -13.92 -20.44 -1.91
C PHE A 816 -13.29 -21.37 -2.96
N LEU A 817 -12.55 -20.82 -3.93
CA LEU A 817 -11.97 -21.58 -5.04
C LEU A 817 -10.58 -22.19 -4.75
N ASP A 818 -9.89 -21.81 -3.67
CA ASP A 818 -8.51 -22.23 -3.34
C ASP A 818 -8.38 -23.72 -2.91
N GLY A 819 -9.51 -24.42 -2.74
CA GLY A 819 -9.59 -25.85 -2.40
C GLY A 819 -10.38 -26.70 -3.39
N VAL A 820 -10.78 -26.14 -4.53
CA VAL A 820 -11.66 -26.81 -5.51
C VAL A 820 -10.82 -27.45 -6.61
N ASN A 821 -10.86 -28.79 -6.70
CA ASN A 821 -10.23 -29.52 -7.81
C ASN A 821 -10.98 -29.29 -9.12
N ILE A 822 -10.32 -29.54 -10.26
CA ILE A 822 -10.91 -29.31 -11.59
C ILE A 822 -12.25 -30.03 -11.80
N LYS A 823 -12.46 -31.21 -11.19
CA LYS A 823 -13.75 -31.93 -11.25
C LYS A 823 -14.89 -31.17 -10.58
N LYS A 824 -14.70 -30.74 -9.33
CA LYS A 824 -15.69 -29.92 -8.61
C LYS A 824 -15.90 -28.57 -9.29
N MET A 825 -14.87 -28.04 -9.94
CA MET A 825 -14.98 -26.84 -10.75
C MET A 825 -15.94 -27.03 -11.94
N SER A 826 -15.92 -28.21 -12.58
CA SER A 826 -16.90 -28.59 -13.61
C SER A 826 -18.31 -28.61 -13.05
N GLU A 827 -18.52 -29.24 -11.90
CA GLU A 827 -19.84 -29.31 -11.23
C GLU A 827 -20.39 -27.91 -10.92
N ILE A 828 -19.56 -26.99 -10.41
CA ILE A 828 -19.94 -25.60 -10.18
C ILE A 828 -20.34 -24.92 -11.49
N VAL A 829 -19.58 -25.11 -12.57
CA VAL A 829 -19.89 -24.51 -13.88
C VAL A 829 -21.18 -25.09 -14.46
N ASP A 830 -21.44 -26.38 -14.30
CA ASP A 830 -22.67 -27.04 -14.76
C ASP A 830 -23.90 -26.49 -13.99
N ILE A 831 -23.80 -26.32 -12.67
CA ILE A 831 -24.86 -25.68 -11.86
C ILE A 831 -25.07 -24.24 -12.32
N LEU A 832 -23.99 -23.46 -12.52
CA LEU A 832 -24.08 -22.08 -12.98
C LEU A 832 -24.74 -21.95 -14.36
N GLN A 833 -24.53 -22.90 -15.28
CA GLN A 833 -25.21 -22.89 -16.58
C GLN A 833 -26.74 -22.99 -16.47
N THR A 834 -27.25 -23.67 -15.44
CA THR A 834 -28.69 -23.77 -15.20
C THR A 834 -29.25 -22.52 -14.53
N GLN A 835 -28.54 -22.01 -13.51
CA GLN A 835 -28.98 -20.87 -12.70
C GLN A 835 -28.77 -19.52 -13.37
N ILE A 836 -27.86 -19.39 -14.34
CA ILE A 836 -27.61 -18.09 -14.98
C ILE A 836 -28.82 -17.53 -15.75
N LYS A 837 -29.77 -18.40 -16.10
CA LYS A 837 -31.05 -18.02 -16.71
C LYS A 837 -31.99 -17.31 -15.74
N THR A 838 -31.81 -17.47 -14.42
CA THR A 838 -32.63 -16.80 -13.40
C THR A 838 -32.15 -15.38 -13.10
N LEU A 839 -30.98 -14.96 -13.62
CA LEU A 839 -30.39 -13.63 -13.41
C LEU A 839 -30.84 -12.61 -14.48
N GLU A 840 -32.14 -12.27 -14.52
CA GLU A 840 -32.69 -11.35 -15.52
C GLU A 840 -32.69 -9.89 -15.03
N THR A 841 -33.15 -9.66 -13.80
CA THR A 841 -33.27 -8.36 -13.14
C THR A 841 -32.05 -8.03 -12.28
N LYS A 842 -32.00 -6.81 -11.72
CA LYS A 842 -30.88 -6.36 -10.88
C LYS A 842 -30.92 -6.93 -9.46
N ASP A 843 -32.10 -7.37 -9.01
CA ASP A 843 -32.35 -7.90 -7.67
C ASP A 843 -32.32 -9.43 -7.62
N ASP A 844 -32.23 -10.08 -8.80
CA ASP A 844 -32.04 -11.53 -8.91
C ASP A 844 -30.65 -11.94 -8.44
N TYR A 845 -30.59 -13.12 -7.82
CA TYR A 845 -29.42 -13.69 -7.17
C TYR A 845 -29.22 -15.14 -7.62
N LEU A 846 -27.99 -15.64 -7.46
CA LEU A 846 -27.71 -17.05 -7.68
C LEU A 846 -28.20 -17.86 -6.47
N GLU A 847 -29.02 -18.89 -6.68
CA GLU A 847 -29.45 -19.79 -5.61
C GLU A 847 -28.26 -20.53 -4.96
N MET A 848 -27.18 -20.77 -5.71
CA MET A 848 -25.94 -21.31 -5.16
C MET A 848 -25.18 -20.31 -4.28
N MET A 849 -25.35 -19.00 -4.51
CA MET A 849 -24.63 -17.92 -3.83
C MET A 849 -25.49 -16.66 -3.77
N GLU A 850 -26.28 -16.51 -2.72
CA GLU A 850 -27.23 -15.39 -2.56
C GLU A 850 -26.56 -14.01 -2.53
N SER A 851 -25.26 -13.95 -2.24
CA SER A 851 -24.45 -12.73 -2.27
C SER A 851 -24.17 -12.17 -3.68
N ILE A 852 -24.40 -12.96 -4.73
CA ILE A 852 -24.03 -12.60 -6.11
C ILE A 852 -25.27 -12.25 -6.91
N ASN A 853 -25.37 -10.97 -7.25
CA ASN A 853 -26.36 -10.40 -8.15
C ASN A 853 -25.81 -10.21 -9.58
N LYS A 854 -26.67 -9.82 -10.52
CA LYS A 854 -26.28 -9.55 -11.92
C LYS A 854 -25.09 -8.58 -12.06
N THR A 855 -24.96 -7.60 -11.17
CA THR A 855 -23.89 -6.59 -11.23
C THR A 855 -22.53 -7.09 -10.73
N SER A 856 -22.54 -8.03 -9.79
CA SER A 856 -21.34 -8.63 -9.18
C SER A 856 -20.90 -9.93 -9.88
N PHE A 857 -21.76 -10.52 -10.71
CA PHE A 857 -21.48 -11.72 -11.50
C PHE A 857 -20.13 -11.68 -12.27
N PRO A 858 -19.70 -10.56 -12.89
CA PRO A 858 -18.40 -10.52 -13.57
C PRO A 858 -17.20 -10.81 -12.67
N VAL A 859 -17.31 -10.52 -11.37
CA VAL A 859 -16.27 -10.82 -10.38
C VAL A 859 -16.14 -12.33 -10.18
N LEU A 860 -17.27 -13.04 -10.04
CA LEU A 860 -17.33 -14.50 -9.97
C LEU A 860 -16.75 -15.13 -11.22
N TYR A 861 -17.23 -14.70 -12.39
CA TYR A 861 -16.81 -15.24 -13.67
C TYR A 861 -15.28 -15.14 -13.88
N ARG A 862 -14.70 -13.98 -13.56
CA ARG A 862 -13.26 -13.76 -13.64
C ARG A 862 -12.47 -14.69 -12.71
N ASN A 863 -12.94 -14.89 -11.48
CA ASN A 863 -12.26 -15.75 -10.50
C ASN A 863 -12.37 -17.23 -10.84
N ILE A 864 -13.50 -17.69 -11.38
CA ILE A 864 -13.66 -19.04 -11.93
C ILE A 864 -12.64 -19.27 -13.05
N CYS A 865 -12.56 -18.36 -14.02
CA CYS A 865 -11.58 -18.43 -15.11
C CYS A 865 -10.13 -18.48 -14.60
N HIS A 866 -9.82 -17.70 -13.56
CA HIS A 866 -8.49 -17.68 -12.97
C HIS A 866 -8.16 -18.95 -12.18
N SER A 867 -9.08 -19.45 -11.36
CA SER A 867 -8.88 -20.65 -10.55
C SER A 867 -8.70 -21.89 -11.42
N THR A 868 -9.49 -22.05 -12.48
CA THR A 868 -9.32 -23.14 -13.46
C THR A 868 -7.90 -23.17 -14.03
N LEU A 869 -7.32 -22.01 -14.36
CA LEU A 869 -5.95 -21.92 -14.86
C LEU A 869 -4.91 -22.30 -13.80
N GLU A 870 -5.07 -21.85 -12.55
CA GLU A 870 -4.12 -22.16 -11.48
C GLU A 870 -4.18 -23.64 -11.09
N GLN A 871 -5.38 -24.21 -10.90
CA GLN A 871 -5.55 -25.63 -10.60
C GLN A 871 -5.04 -26.52 -11.73
N LEU A 872 -5.22 -26.10 -12.99
CA LEU A 872 -4.66 -26.81 -14.15
C LEU A 872 -3.14 -26.90 -14.07
N LYS A 873 -2.45 -25.79 -13.74
CA LYS A 873 -0.99 -25.79 -13.59
C LYS A 873 -0.53 -26.69 -12.45
N ILE A 874 -1.26 -26.72 -11.33
CA ILE A 874 -0.94 -27.55 -10.17
C ILE A 874 -1.12 -29.03 -10.51
N GLU A 875 -2.31 -29.42 -11.00
CA GLU A 875 -2.65 -30.82 -11.28
C GLU A 875 -1.78 -31.42 -12.39
N ILE A 876 -1.37 -30.65 -13.42
CA ILE A 876 -0.50 -31.14 -14.52
C ILE A 876 0.84 -31.72 -14.01
N THR A 877 1.38 -31.23 -12.90
CA THR A 877 2.73 -31.64 -12.44
C THR A 877 2.79 -33.04 -11.81
N SER A 878 1.64 -33.64 -11.48
CA SER A 878 1.58 -34.83 -10.59
C SER A 878 0.87 -36.05 -11.21
N LEU A 879 0.51 -36.00 -12.49
CA LEU A 879 -0.39 -36.99 -13.11
C LEU A 879 0.30 -37.96 -14.07
N THR A 880 -0.31 -39.13 -14.23
CA THR A 880 0.06 -40.12 -15.26
C THR A 880 -0.60 -39.79 -16.59
N ASN A 881 -0.05 -40.25 -17.72
CA ASN A 881 -0.54 -39.94 -19.07
C ASN A 881 -2.06 -40.17 -19.27
N LYS A 882 -2.63 -41.22 -18.65
CA LYS A 882 -4.08 -41.49 -18.69
C LYS A 882 -4.90 -40.49 -17.88
N LYS A 883 -4.41 -40.05 -16.71
CA LYS A 883 -5.08 -39.05 -15.89
C LYS A 883 -4.99 -37.65 -16.51
N HIS A 884 -3.94 -37.37 -17.28
CA HIS A 884 -3.83 -36.14 -18.07
C HIS A 884 -4.93 -36.02 -19.14
N LEU A 885 -5.31 -37.11 -19.82
CA LEU A 885 -6.41 -37.06 -20.79
C LEU A 885 -7.74 -36.67 -20.14
N VAL A 886 -8.04 -37.26 -18.97
CA VAL A 886 -9.25 -36.92 -18.20
C VAL A 886 -9.23 -35.47 -17.74
N LEU A 887 -8.06 -34.98 -17.30
CA LEU A 887 -7.87 -33.58 -16.89
C LEU A 887 -8.15 -32.61 -18.05
N TRP A 888 -7.60 -32.88 -19.23
CA TRP A 888 -7.79 -32.04 -20.40
C TRP A 888 -9.21 -32.09 -20.95
N LYS A 889 -9.87 -33.25 -20.91
CA LYS A 889 -11.29 -33.38 -21.24
C LYS A 889 -12.18 -32.55 -20.30
N THR A 890 -11.92 -32.63 -19.00
CA THR A 890 -12.66 -31.84 -18.00
C THR A 890 -12.42 -30.35 -18.19
N THR A 891 -11.16 -29.94 -18.39
CA THR A 891 -10.80 -28.53 -18.68
C THR A 891 -11.47 -28.00 -19.94
N ALA A 892 -11.50 -28.78 -21.03
CA ALA A 892 -12.18 -28.40 -22.27
C ALA A 892 -13.70 -28.24 -22.08
N THR A 893 -14.31 -29.10 -21.26
CA THR A 893 -15.73 -29.03 -20.90
C THR A 893 -16.03 -27.76 -20.10
N ILE A 894 -15.20 -27.44 -19.09
CA ILE A 894 -15.29 -26.18 -18.32
C ILE A 894 -15.18 -24.96 -19.23
N MET A 895 -14.24 -24.96 -20.18
CA MET A 895 -14.07 -23.86 -21.14
C MET A 895 -15.33 -23.66 -22.00
N CYS A 896 -15.94 -24.73 -22.50
CA CYS A 896 -17.24 -24.65 -23.20
C CYS A 896 -18.35 -24.16 -22.27
N GLY A 897 -18.31 -24.63 -21.02
CA GLY A 897 -19.19 -24.22 -19.94
C GLY A 897 -19.26 -22.71 -19.79
N LEU A 898 -18.07 -22.11 -19.64
CA LEU A 898 -17.84 -20.68 -19.50
C LEU A 898 -18.25 -19.88 -20.74
N VAL A 899 -18.05 -20.42 -21.95
CA VAL A 899 -18.53 -19.79 -23.18
C VAL A 899 -20.05 -19.65 -23.18
N ASN A 900 -20.79 -20.71 -22.85
CA ASN A 900 -22.25 -20.65 -22.82
C ASN A 900 -22.75 -19.66 -21.76
N ILE A 901 -22.12 -19.63 -20.60
CA ILE A 901 -22.37 -18.65 -19.53
C ILE A 901 -22.16 -17.21 -20.04
N SER A 902 -21.07 -16.96 -20.75
CA SER A 902 -20.76 -15.63 -21.30
C SER A 902 -21.70 -15.18 -22.42
N LYS A 903 -22.32 -16.12 -23.15
CA LYS A 903 -23.35 -15.82 -24.16
C LYS A 903 -24.67 -15.40 -23.53
N ILE A 904 -25.03 -15.98 -22.39
CA ILE A 904 -26.28 -15.65 -21.69
C ILE A 904 -26.15 -14.31 -20.95
N GLN A 905 -25.01 -14.06 -20.30
CA GLN A 905 -24.72 -12.79 -19.63
C GLN A 905 -23.73 -11.97 -20.46
N ASP A 906 -24.28 -11.24 -21.44
CA ASP A 906 -23.51 -10.35 -22.31
C ASP A 906 -22.92 -9.17 -21.51
N ASN A 907 -21.66 -9.33 -21.12
CA ASN A 907 -20.91 -8.31 -20.40
C ASN A 907 -19.47 -8.27 -20.88
N LYS A 908 -19.03 -7.06 -21.27
CA LYS A 908 -17.68 -6.76 -21.72
C LYS A 908 -16.58 -7.27 -20.76
N GLN A 909 -16.80 -7.21 -19.44
CA GLN A 909 -15.81 -7.69 -18.46
C GLN A 909 -15.65 -9.22 -18.47
N ASN A 910 -16.73 -9.96 -18.78
CA ASN A 910 -16.71 -11.41 -18.91
C ASN A 910 -15.91 -11.81 -20.15
N TYR A 911 -16.14 -11.17 -21.28
CA TYR A 911 -15.39 -11.42 -22.51
C TYR A 911 -13.89 -11.16 -22.37
N ILE A 912 -13.48 -10.05 -21.75
CA ILE A 912 -12.07 -9.76 -21.49
C ILE A 912 -11.44 -10.85 -20.61
N SER A 913 -12.13 -11.23 -19.53
CA SER A 913 -11.64 -12.25 -18.59
C SER A 913 -11.52 -13.63 -19.26
N LEU A 914 -12.52 -14.02 -20.06
CA LEU A 914 -12.52 -15.26 -20.82
C LEU A 914 -11.37 -15.29 -21.83
N LEU A 915 -11.19 -14.24 -22.63
CA LEU A 915 -10.15 -14.17 -23.66
C LEU A 915 -8.75 -14.26 -23.04
N GLN A 916 -8.47 -13.49 -21.98
CA GLN A 916 -7.17 -13.49 -21.32
C GLN A 916 -6.83 -14.84 -20.70
N LYS A 917 -7.76 -15.43 -19.94
CA LYS A 917 -7.50 -16.68 -19.20
C LYS A 917 -7.55 -17.90 -20.10
N SER A 918 -8.45 -17.95 -21.08
CA SER A 918 -8.48 -19.01 -22.09
C SER A 918 -7.20 -19.03 -22.93
N ASN A 919 -6.68 -17.86 -23.34
CA ASN A 919 -5.39 -17.80 -24.03
C ASN A 919 -4.25 -18.40 -23.17
N ALA A 920 -4.22 -18.08 -21.87
CA ALA A 920 -3.25 -18.68 -20.96
C ALA A 920 -3.42 -20.21 -20.82
N ILE A 921 -4.67 -20.72 -20.74
CA ILE A 921 -4.96 -22.16 -20.73
C ILE A 921 -4.47 -22.83 -22.03
N LEU A 922 -4.71 -22.20 -23.19
CA LEU A 922 -4.24 -22.72 -24.48
C LEU A 922 -2.71 -22.77 -24.56
N LYS A 923 -1.98 -21.82 -23.95
CA LYS A 923 -0.51 -21.90 -23.85
C LYS A 923 -0.03 -23.06 -22.96
N VAL A 924 -0.74 -23.34 -21.87
CA VAL A 924 -0.47 -24.53 -21.04
C VAL A 924 -0.78 -25.81 -21.83
N PHE A 925 -1.84 -25.81 -22.63
CA PHE A 925 -2.20 -26.93 -23.51
C PHE A 925 -1.15 -27.18 -24.59
N LEU A 926 -0.63 -26.12 -25.23
CA LEU A 926 0.45 -26.21 -26.20
C LEU A 926 1.72 -26.85 -25.62
N SER A 927 2.07 -26.49 -24.39
CA SER A 927 3.32 -26.92 -23.74
C SER A 927 3.24 -28.31 -23.10
N HIS A 928 2.10 -28.66 -22.48
CA HIS A 928 1.95 -29.90 -21.72
C HIS A 928 0.87 -30.84 -22.28
N GLY A 929 -0.18 -30.31 -22.91
CA GLY A 929 -1.28 -31.10 -23.48
C GLY A 929 -0.89 -31.81 -24.77
N ILE A 930 -0.35 -31.08 -25.75
CA ILE A 930 0.01 -31.63 -27.07
C ILE A 930 1.04 -32.76 -26.98
N PRO A 931 2.16 -32.64 -26.23
CA PRO A 931 3.12 -33.73 -26.13
C PRO A 931 2.51 -35.02 -25.56
N ILE A 932 1.60 -34.91 -24.60
CA ILE A 932 0.91 -36.07 -24.02
C ILE A 932 -0.08 -36.68 -25.01
N MET A 933 -0.78 -35.83 -25.78
CA MET A 933 -1.67 -36.28 -26.83
C MET A 933 -0.91 -36.99 -27.94
N GLU A 934 0.26 -36.49 -28.38
CA GLU A 934 1.12 -37.17 -29.36
C GLU A 934 1.52 -38.58 -28.92
N ILE A 935 1.83 -38.76 -27.62
CA ILE A 935 2.17 -40.08 -27.04
C ILE A 935 0.93 -40.99 -26.96
N MET A 936 -0.21 -40.46 -26.55
CA MET A 936 -1.43 -41.23 -26.28
C MET A 936 -2.29 -41.48 -27.53
N LEU A 937 -2.06 -40.77 -28.64
CA LEU A 937 -2.87 -40.79 -29.86
C LEU A 937 -3.03 -42.20 -30.45
N LYS A 938 -1.97 -43.01 -30.39
CA LYS A 938 -2.00 -44.41 -30.86
C LYS A 938 -2.84 -45.34 -29.98
N SER A 939 -2.99 -45.01 -28.69
CA SER A 939 -3.66 -45.86 -27.71
C SER A 939 -5.14 -45.53 -27.51
N LYS A 940 -5.53 -44.26 -27.66
CA LYS A 940 -6.89 -43.75 -27.43
C LYS A 940 -7.24 -42.59 -28.38
N PRO A 941 -7.38 -42.84 -29.69
CA PRO A 941 -7.60 -41.78 -30.68
C PRO A 941 -8.95 -41.08 -30.49
N ASP A 942 -10.01 -41.82 -30.15
CA ASP A 942 -11.37 -41.27 -30.01
C ASP A 942 -11.50 -40.26 -28.85
N GLU A 943 -10.85 -40.51 -27.71
CA GLU A 943 -10.86 -39.59 -26.57
C GLU A 943 -10.13 -38.28 -26.89
N ILE A 944 -9.04 -38.33 -27.65
CA ILE A 944 -8.26 -37.14 -28.03
C ILE A 944 -9.00 -36.30 -29.06
N VAL A 945 -9.63 -36.97 -30.04
CA VAL A 945 -10.53 -36.33 -31.01
C VAL A 945 -11.67 -35.60 -30.30
N ASP A 946 -12.25 -36.19 -29.28
CA ASP A 946 -13.32 -35.57 -28.48
C ASP A 946 -12.84 -34.32 -27.74
N ILE A 947 -11.63 -34.35 -27.17
CA ILE A 947 -11.01 -33.18 -26.53
C ILE A 947 -10.79 -32.05 -27.54
N PHE A 948 -10.28 -32.36 -28.73
CA PHE A 948 -10.08 -31.38 -29.79
C PHE A 948 -11.38 -30.75 -30.29
N LYS A 949 -12.44 -31.55 -30.45
CA LYS A 949 -13.79 -31.03 -30.80
C LYS A 949 -14.34 -30.11 -29.72
N THR A 950 -14.14 -30.47 -28.46
CA THR A 950 -14.62 -29.68 -27.33
C THR A 950 -13.86 -28.35 -27.24
N LEU A 951 -12.53 -28.37 -27.32
CA LEU A 951 -11.71 -27.14 -27.36
C LEU A 951 -12.07 -26.23 -28.54
N GLN A 952 -12.42 -26.82 -29.69
CA GLN A 952 -12.79 -26.08 -30.89
C GLN A 952 -14.00 -25.17 -30.70
N ILE A 953 -14.99 -25.58 -29.89
CA ILE A 953 -16.15 -24.75 -29.58
C ILE A 953 -15.70 -23.44 -28.92
N THR A 954 -14.75 -23.53 -27.99
CA THR A 954 -14.22 -22.36 -27.28
C THR A 954 -13.35 -21.49 -28.17
N THR A 955 -12.46 -22.08 -28.97
CA THR A 955 -11.57 -21.29 -29.85
C THR A 955 -12.33 -20.57 -30.96
N ARG A 956 -13.38 -21.17 -31.52
CA ARG A 956 -14.28 -20.51 -32.50
C ARG A 956 -15.02 -19.33 -31.89
N PHE A 957 -15.59 -19.50 -30.69
CA PHE A 957 -16.27 -18.40 -30.02
C PHE A 957 -15.32 -17.23 -29.73
N LEU A 958 -14.11 -17.51 -29.24
CA LEU A 958 -13.09 -16.48 -28.98
C LEU A 958 -12.64 -15.78 -30.27
N HIS A 959 -12.55 -16.49 -31.39
CA HIS A 959 -12.29 -15.89 -32.70
C HIS A 959 -13.43 -14.94 -33.11
N ASN A 960 -14.69 -15.39 -33.05
CA ASN A 960 -15.85 -14.54 -33.37
C ASN A 960 -15.91 -13.29 -32.47
N LEU A 961 -15.59 -13.44 -31.18
CA LEU A 961 -15.46 -12.32 -30.25
C LEU A 961 -14.35 -11.34 -30.67
N CYS A 962 -13.21 -11.84 -31.15
CA CYS A 962 -12.14 -11.00 -31.68
C CYS A 962 -12.58 -10.24 -32.94
N CYS A 963 -13.29 -10.89 -33.87
CA CYS A 963 -13.83 -10.27 -35.07
C CYS A 963 -14.88 -9.20 -34.74
N THR A 964 -15.80 -9.50 -33.83
CA THR A 964 -16.80 -8.54 -33.33
C THR A 964 -16.13 -7.33 -32.68
N SER A 965 -15.09 -7.55 -31.86
CA SER A 965 -14.36 -6.45 -31.21
C SER A 965 -13.61 -5.52 -32.17
N LYS A 966 -13.19 -6.05 -33.33
CA LYS A 966 -12.59 -5.25 -34.42
C LYS A 966 -13.65 -4.34 -35.06
N LEU A 967 -14.88 -4.82 -35.23
CA LEU A 967 -16.00 -4.03 -35.74
C LEU A 967 -16.47 -2.96 -34.75
N THR A 968 -16.61 -3.32 -33.47
CA THR A 968 -17.07 -2.40 -32.42
C THR A 968 -16.01 -1.38 -31.98
N LYS A 969 -14.76 -1.50 -32.46
CA LYS A 969 -13.59 -0.67 -32.09
C LYS A 969 -13.34 -0.63 -30.58
N ASP A 970 -13.58 -1.74 -29.88
CA ASP A 970 -13.37 -1.84 -28.44
C ASP A 970 -11.87 -1.94 -28.09
N SER A 971 -11.25 -0.79 -27.77
CA SER A 971 -9.82 -0.68 -27.46
C SER A 971 -9.31 -1.65 -26.39
N SER A 972 -10.16 -2.00 -25.41
CA SER A 972 -9.79 -2.91 -24.31
C SER A 972 -9.70 -4.39 -24.72
N ILE A 973 -10.54 -4.85 -25.65
CA ILE A 973 -10.49 -6.24 -26.15
C ILE A 973 -9.44 -6.34 -27.25
N MET A 974 -9.37 -5.34 -28.14
CA MET A 974 -8.39 -5.22 -29.22
C MET A 974 -6.94 -5.38 -28.76
N ALA A 975 -6.60 -4.88 -27.56
CA ALA A 975 -5.26 -5.02 -26.98
C ALA A 975 -4.82 -6.49 -26.75
N HIS A 976 -5.77 -7.43 -26.65
CA HIS A 976 -5.49 -8.85 -26.40
C HIS A 976 -5.57 -9.73 -27.67
N VAL A 977 -6.15 -9.22 -28.76
CA VAL A 977 -6.38 -9.98 -30.01
C VAL A 977 -5.09 -10.51 -30.65
N PRO A 978 -4.00 -9.72 -30.82
CA PRO A 978 -2.79 -10.21 -31.49
C PRO A 978 -2.18 -11.42 -30.79
N LYS A 979 -2.09 -11.37 -29.45
CA LYS A 979 -1.55 -12.46 -28.63
C LYS A 979 -2.39 -13.72 -28.67
N PHE A 980 -3.70 -13.59 -28.91
CA PHE A 980 -4.60 -14.73 -29.05
C PHE A 980 -4.47 -15.37 -30.43
N LYS A 981 -4.47 -14.58 -31.51
CA LYS A 981 -4.25 -15.05 -32.90
C LYS A 981 -2.97 -15.89 -33.02
N GLU A 982 -1.84 -15.35 -32.54
CA GLU A 982 -0.54 -16.04 -32.52
C GLU A 982 -0.62 -17.42 -31.82
N THR A 983 -1.33 -17.49 -30.68
CA THR A 983 -1.48 -18.73 -29.91
C THR A 983 -2.41 -19.72 -30.63
N LEU A 984 -3.45 -19.23 -31.29
CA LEU A 984 -4.40 -20.04 -32.06
C LEU A 984 -3.75 -20.65 -33.30
N GLU A 985 -3.00 -19.87 -34.07
CA GLU A 985 -2.24 -20.35 -35.24
C GLU A 985 -1.23 -21.42 -34.84
N THR A 986 -0.47 -21.18 -33.77
CA THR A 986 0.49 -22.14 -33.21
C THR A 986 -0.21 -23.44 -32.80
N LEU A 987 -1.39 -23.35 -32.19
CA LEU A 987 -2.20 -24.51 -31.79
C LEU A 987 -2.66 -25.32 -32.99
N VAL A 988 -3.20 -24.67 -34.02
CA VAL A 988 -3.65 -25.34 -35.25
C VAL A 988 -2.48 -26.06 -35.93
N TYR A 989 -1.34 -25.40 -36.05
CA TYR A 989 -0.13 -25.98 -36.65
C TYR A 989 0.37 -27.20 -35.87
N ARG A 990 0.47 -27.09 -34.53
CA ARG A 990 0.98 -28.18 -33.68
C ARG A 990 0.09 -29.41 -33.69
N VAL A 991 -1.23 -29.24 -33.68
CA VAL A 991 -2.14 -30.40 -33.74
C VAL A 991 -2.16 -31.02 -35.12
N LYS A 992 -2.03 -30.24 -36.20
CA LYS A 992 -1.81 -30.78 -37.55
C LYS A 992 -0.56 -31.66 -37.58
N ALA A 993 0.55 -31.18 -37.02
CA ALA A 993 1.79 -31.94 -36.93
C ALA A 993 1.60 -33.23 -36.10
N ALA A 994 0.92 -33.15 -34.95
CA ALA A 994 0.66 -34.29 -34.07
C ALA A 994 -0.18 -35.40 -34.75
N LEU A 995 -1.17 -35.02 -35.56
CA LEU A 995 -2.05 -35.96 -36.26
C LEU A 995 -1.39 -36.59 -37.48
N VAL A 996 -0.56 -35.82 -38.21
CA VAL A 996 0.24 -36.34 -39.33
C VAL A 996 1.32 -37.31 -38.83
N ALA A 997 1.98 -37.01 -37.72
CA ALA A 997 3.03 -37.85 -37.14
C ALA A 997 2.53 -39.22 -36.62
N ASN A 998 1.21 -39.40 -36.50
CA ASN A 998 0.57 -40.61 -35.98
C ASN A 998 -0.39 -41.27 -36.98
N ASP A 999 -0.28 -40.96 -38.27
CA ASP A 999 -1.09 -41.53 -39.37
C ASP A 999 -2.61 -41.39 -39.17
N CYS A 1000 -3.05 -40.40 -38.38
CA CYS A 1000 -4.45 -40.12 -38.08
C CYS A 1000 -5.04 -38.96 -38.91
N SER A 1001 -4.46 -38.68 -40.08
CA SER A 1001 -4.82 -37.53 -40.93
C SER A 1001 -6.28 -37.56 -41.42
N GLY A 1002 -6.88 -38.75 -41.59
CA GLY A 1002 -8.29 -38.91 -41.97
C GLY A 1002 -9.30 -38.44 -40.92
N ALA A 1003 -8.88 -38.29 -39.67
CA ALA A 1003 -9.71 -37.75 -38.60
C ALA A 1003 -9.73 -36.20 -38.59
N PHE A 1004 -9.04 -35.50 -39.50
CA PHE A 1004 -8.86 -34.05 -39.43
C PHE A 1004 -9.09 -33.38 -40.79
N TRP A 1005 -10.00 -32.42 -40.85
CA TRP A 1005 -10.39 -31.66 -42.05
C TRP A 1005 -10.30 -30.15 -41.77
N MET A 1006 -9.50 -29.39 -42.50
CA MET A 1006 -9.46 -27.93 -42.34
C MET A 1006 -10.62 -27.29 -43.11
N GLY A 1007 -11.40 -26.43 -42.47
CA GLY A 1007 -12.52 -25.70 -43.08
C GLY A 1007 -12.32 -24.19 -42.98
N ASN A 1008 -12.76 -23.48 -44.01
CA ASN A 1008 -12.68 -22.01 -44.09
C ASN A 1008 -13.54 -21.38 -42.99
N LEU A 1009 -12.95 -20.45 -42.24
CA LEU A 1009 -13.63 -19.75 -41.17
C LEU A 1009 -14.28 -18.48 -41.70
N LYS A 1010 -15.61 -18.46 -41.72
CA LYS A 1010 -16.35 -17.24 -42.06
C LYS A 1010 -16.35 -16.29 -40.86
N ASN A 1011 -16.06 -15.01 -41.09
CA ASN A 1011 -16.18 -13.97 -40.07
C ASN A 1011 -17.64 -13.89 -39.63
N LYS A 1012 -17.92 -14.22 -38.37
CA LYS A 1012 -19.27 -14.16 -37.80
C LYS A 1012 -19.30 -13.29 -36.56
N ASP A 1013 -20.41 -12.59 -36.35
CA ASP A 1013 -20.66 -11.84 -35.12
C ASP A 1013 -21.04 -12.78 -33.96
N LEU A 1014 -21.31 -12.20 -32.78
CA LEU A 1014 -21.69 -12.94 -31.57
C LEU A 1014 -23.07 -13.63 -31.68
N ASP A 1015 -23.92 -13.15 -32.60
CA ASP A 1015 -25.26 -13.70 -32.89
C ASP A 1015 -25.22 -14.76 -34.01
N GLY A 1016 -24.10 -14.88 -34.72
CA GLY A 1016 -23.82 -15.92 -35.71
C GLY A 1016 -24.02 -15.48 -37.16
N GLU A 1017 -24.32 -14.20 -37.38
CA GLU A 1017 -24.48 -13.57 -38.69
C GLU A 1017 -23.13 -13.35 -39.36
N GLU A 1018 -23.07 -13.50 -40.69
CA GLU A 1018 -21.84 -13.31 -41.45
C GLU A 1018 -21.47 -11.82 -41.53
N ILE A 1019 -20.31 -11.49 -40.98
CA ILE A 1019 -19.69 -10.18 -41.13
C ILE A 1019 -19.15 -10.09 -42.56
N SER A 1020 -19.84 -9.35 -43.42
CA SER A 1020 -19.31 -8.99 -44.74
C SER A 1020 -18.08 -8.09 -44.52
N SER A 1021 -16.92 -8.51 -45.02
CA SER A 1021 -15.62 -7.84 -44.82
C SER A 1021 -15.47 -6.52 -45.60
N GLN A 1022 -16.54 -5.94 -46.13
CA GLN A 1022 -16.48 -4.69 -46.89
C GLN A 1022 -17.05 -3.50 -46.08
N PRO A 1023 -16.32 -2.38 -45.92
CA PRO A 1023 -16.95 -1.11 -45.64
C PRO A 1023 -17.73 -0.70 -46.90
N SER A 1024 -19.05 -0.60 -46.79
CA SER A 1024 -19.89 -0.02 -47.84
C SER A 1024 -19.63 1.49 -47.94
N THR A 1025 -18.56 1.89 -48.63
CA THR A 1025 -18.44 3.21 -49.23
C THR A 1025 -19.01 3.16 -50.64
N ILE A 1026 -20.28 3.55 -50.76
CA ILE A 1026 -20.85 4.01 -52.02
C ILE A 1026 -20.29 5.41 -52.26
N THR A 1027 -19.37 5.54 -53.21
CA THR A 1027 -19.34 6.60 -54.24
C THR A 1027 -18.27 6.26 -55.26
N ASP A 1028 -18.69 6.18 -56.51
CA ASP A 1028 -17.93 5.87 -57.72
C ASP A 1028 -16.69 6.77 -57.93
N VAL A 1029 -15.62 6.19 -58.48
CA VAL A 1029 -14.98 6.53 -59.78
C VAL A 1029 -13.54 5.95 -59.84
N ASP A 1030 -13.35 5.06 -60.82
CA ASP A 1030 -12.15 4.64 -61.56
C ASP A 1030 -10.83 4.21 -60.87
N GLY A 1031 -10.56 2.90 -61.00
CA GLY A 1031 -9.39 2.40 -61.75
C GLY A 1031 -8.05 2.28 -61.04
N SER A 1032 -7.78 1.14 -60.40
CA SER A 1032 -6.51 0.38 -60.55
C SER A 1032 -6.53 -0.89 -59.68
N GLU A 1033 -6.27 -2.03 -60.32
CA GLU A 1033 -6.07 -3.34 -59.71
C GLU A 1033 -4.84 -3.33 -58.79
N ILE A 1034 -5.05 -3.48 -57.48
CA ILE A 1034 -4.09 -4.12 -56.58
C ILE A 1034 -4.93 -5.01 -55.67
N GLY A 1035 -4.94 -6.31 -55.97
CA GLY A 1035 -5.55 -7.33 -55.10
C GLY A 1035 -4.73 -7.44 -53.82
N ASP A 1036 -5.28 -6.91 -52.73
CA ASP A 1036 -4.82 -7.25 -51.38
C ASP A 1036 -5.17 -8.72 -51.09
N PRO A 1037 -4.25 -9.52 -50.52
CA PRO A 1037 -4.56 -10.90 -50.16
C PRO A 1037 -5.60 -10.90 -49.04
N GLU A 1038 -6.74 -11.55 -49.28
CA GLU A 1038 -7.65 -11.97 -48.22
C GLU A 1038 -6.84 -12.81 -47.21
N GLU A 1039 -6.70 -12.35 -45.96
CA GLU A 1039 -6.24 -13.21 -44.86
C GLU A 1039 -7.33 -14.26 -44.57
N GLU A 1040 -7.38 -15.30 -45.39
CA GLU A 1040 -8.16 -16.51 -45.14
C GLU A 1040 -7.54 -17.28 -43.96
N GLU A 1041 -8.12 -17.14 -42.77
CA GLU A 1041 -7.70 -17.94 -41.60
C GLU A 1041 -8.36 -19.34 -41.62
N GLU A 1042 -7.53 -20.37 -41.84
CA GLU A 1042 -7.94 -21.79 -41.85
C GLU A 1042 -8.03 -22.39 -40.43
N ILE A 1043 -9.13 -23.11 -40.10
CA ILE A 1043 -9.27 -23.84 -38.81
C ILE A 1043 -9.50 -25.34 -39.05
N TRP A 1044 -8.99 -26.20 -38.17
CA TRP A 1044 -9.25 -27.65 -38.23
C TRP A 1044 -10.69 -28.04 -37.89
N THR A 1045 -11.17 -29.18 -38.34
CA THR A 1045 -12.40 -29.87 -37.91
C THR A 1045 -12.12 -31.37 -37.84
N VAL A 1046 -12.93 -32.15 -37.10
CA VAL A 1046 -12.69 -33.60 -36.97
C VAL A 1046 -13.85 -34.43 -37.49
N ARG A 1047 -13.60 -35.31 -38.48
CA ARG A 1047 -14.59 -36.24 -39.06
C ARG A 1047 -14.66 -37.55 -38.26
N LYS A 1048 -15.86 -38.11 -38.10
CA LYS A 1048 -16.06 -39.50 -37.63
C LYS A 1048 -15.71 -40.43 -38.80
N SER A 1049 -14.74 -41.32 -38.64
CA SER A 1049 -14.46 -42.38 -39.62
C SER A 1049 -15.71 -43.24 -39.82
N ARG A 1050 -16.32 -43.18 -41.01
CA ARG A 1050 -17.23 -44.23 -41.48
C ARG A 1050 -16.38 -45.29 -42.14
N HIS A 1051 -16.28 -46.47 -41.51
CA HIS A 1051 -15.95 -47.69 -42.24
C HIS A 1051 -17.08 -47.94 -43.24
N ASN A 1052 -16.78 -47.93 -44.55
CA ASN A 1052 -17.15 -48.98 -45.49
C ASN A 1052 -16.80 -48.65 -46.95
N HIS A 1053 -16.40 -49.73 -47.62
CA HIS A 1053 -16.25 -49.98 -49.07
C HIS A 1053 -15.07 -49.36 -49.83
N LEU A 1054 -14.04 -50.19 -50.02
CA LEU A 1054 -13.24 -50.22 -51.25
C LEU A 1054 -14.17 -50.33 -52.47
N PRO A 1055 -13.80 -49.67 -53.58
CA PRO A 1055 -13.53 -50.46 -54.77
C PRO A 1055 -12.13 -50.22 -55.34
N SER A 1056 -11.52 -51.35 -55.69
CA SER A 1056 -10.39 -51.51 -56.61
C SER A 1056 -10.62 -50.84 -57.96
N LEU A 1057 -9.59 -50.18 -58.52
CA LEU A 1057 -9.28 -50.23 -59.95
C LEU A 1057 -7.82 -49.81 -60.24
N MET A 1058 -7.14 -50.70 -60.95
CA MET A 1058 -5.78 -50.60 -61.47
C MET A 1058 -5.66 -49.61 -62.65
N SER A 1059 -4.43 -49.08 -62.79
CA SER A 1059 -3.61 -48.99 -64.02
C SER A 1059 -3.21 -47.60 -64.52
N MET A 1060 -1.97 -47.57 -65.03
CA MET A 1060 -1.25 -46.53 -65.79
C MET A 1060 -0.77 -45.31 -64.97
N GLY A 1061 0.49 -44.88 -64.97
CA GLY A 1061 1.68 -45.24 -65.75
C GLY A 1061 2.52 -43.98 -66.02
N VAL A 1062 3.82 -44.07 -65.71
CA VAL A 1062 4.95 -43.40 -66.43
C VAL A 1062 5.37 -41.96 -66.03
N LYS A 1063 6.55 -41.90 -65.34
CA LYS A 1063 7.75 -41.00 -65.51
C LYS A 1063 7.55 -39.48 -65.36
N SER A 1064 8.48 -38.63 -64.92
CA SER A 1064 9.82 -38.66 -64.29
C SER A 1064 10.29 -37.20 -64.24
N VAL A 1065 10.77 -36.63 -63.11
CA VAL A 1065 11.88 -35.64 -63.14
C VAL A 1065 12.71 -35.75 -61.84
N ILE A 1066 13.98 -36.03 -62.11
CA ILE A 1066 15.21 -36.19 -61.34
C ILE A 1066 15.52 -35.16 -60.23
N LEU A 1067 16.16 -35.69 -59.17
CA LEU A 1067 16.93 -35.05 -58.11
C LEU A 1067 17.95 -33.99 -58.58
N LYS A 1068 18.12 -32.90 -57.81
CA LYS A 1068 19.37 -32.55 -57.08
C LYS A 1068 19.35 -31.08 -56.61
N ARG A 1069 19.33 -30.85 -55.29
CA ARG A 1069 20.38 -30.09 -54.60
C ARG A 1069 20.29 -30.33 -53.08
N LYS A 1070 21.36 -30.94 -52.56
CA LYS A 1070 21.60 -31.20 -51.14
C LYS A 1070 21.87 -29.87 -50.40
N ARG A 1071 21.26 -29.75 -49.21
CA ARG A 1071 21.89 -29.48 -47.91
C ARG A 1071 23.16 -28.61 -47.94
N ASN A 1072 23.07 -27.37 -47.41
CA ASN A 1072 23.86 -26.97 -46.23
C ASN A 1072 23.59 -25.53 -45.73
N TYR A 1073 23.60 -25.42 -44.40
CA TYR A 1073 23.76 -24.26 -43.51
C TYR A 1073 22.63 -23.26 -43.25
N HIS A 1074 21.98 -23.48 -42.11
CA HIS A 1074 21.90 -22.59 -40.94
C HIS A 1074 21.80 -21.07 -41.11
N LEU A 1075 20.77 -20.53 -40.43
CA LEU A 1075 20.82 -19.36 -39.53
C LEU A 1075 21.39 -18.07 -40.14
N THR A 1076 20.52 -17.12 -40.49
CA THR A 1076 20.59 -15.73 -39.99
C THR A 1076 19.20 -15.10 -40.12
N ILE A 1077 18.56 -14.96 -38.97
CA ILE A 1077 17.51 -13.96 -38.69
C ILE A 1077 18.17 -12.58 -38.76
N VAL A 1078 17.62 -11.63 -39.51
CA VAL A 1078 17.54 -10.21 -39.10
C VAL A 1078 16.35 -9.54 -39.82
N MET A 1079 15.37 -9.15 -39.00
CA MET A 1079 14.55 -7.92 -39.05
C MET A 1079 13.91 -7.47 -40.38
N MET A 1080 12.58 -7.46 -40.36
CA MET A 1080 11.83 -6.21 -40.49
C MET A 1080 10.47 -6.36 -39.78
N ILE A 1081 10.22 -5.44 -38.82
CA ILE A 1081 8.95 -5.20 -38.09
C ILE A 1081 8.62 -6.32 -37.06
N PHE A 1082 8.97 -6.29 -35.78
CA PHE A 1082 9.07 -5.23 -34.76
C PHE A 1082 10.21 -5.51 -33.78
#